data_AF-A0A942IJ03-F1
#
_entry.id   AF-A0A942IJ03-F1
#
_cell.length_a   1.000
_cell.length_b   1.000
_cell.length_c   1.000
_cell.angle_alpha   90.00
_cell.angle_beta   90.00
_cell.angle_gamma   90.00
#
_symmetry.space_group_name_H-M   'P 1'
#
loop_
_entity.id
_entity.type
_entity.pdbx_description
1 polymer ?
#
loop_
_entity_poly.entity_id
_entity_poly.type
_entity_poly.pdbx_seq_one_letter_code
_entity_poly.pdbx_strand_id
1 'polypeptide(L)'
;MKKAAILLLLFLAAFFICTALANRAKGEILCAVKQYADLVAAGNPAAANYLLPDLQKNDALLAAISTPGIFLLDEIAEPKLHSFSRATVTLEVTVGQGWTETITAQLERTEDGWKIASFPQLIAAPIALLQKVSAEKATFLLATSQVITLEGNNSLTAARNSLEEGKVGSLVGIGGRIVLFTQFEQILVPKLLMMTAEKLEGEALGIFPLAAEAAFFRRQGEEYRIAESNESIVGMQNLTFFKKEGEIIAVLLPQDFVPRNIRVAINSNGFAGLGHRKIILTADTSFLLSDKVAGISRQFMAGQQLIFSAEKNITTVTLPSGERQQFQNRIYLVASGGQLRAESLQRGNPAFTPTYYGQLEMTAMNGEVFLVNELPLENYLYSVIPSEMPVSFGLTPLKVQAVAARSYAVAAILRSGFRRFAAHVDDSTASQVYNNIPKQEISTRAVRETAGLVVNYQGKIADTRFFSTSSGVTANFAETWHDPQTRAFPANSVPYLVSRPQTNAETFPDVSSEDGARAFFASTAWDAYDKASPWFRWAVEMSGAELTAVIGHFLPERQKAQPSYVLTRVGNTWAELPIPNDPLGKLKDLRVIRRGAGGNIMELEIAGTNGTFRLVKEYTIRFTLRPLSIDGKRDIILWRHLEPFLSNYPLLPSSFMVIDLEHDERGIVNTVRFRGGGNGHGVGMSQWGSRELSAQGYSYEQILLHYYPGTTLAKLY
;
A
#
# COMPACT_ATOMS: atom_id res chain seq x y z
N MET A 1 51.12 -4.26 -81.85
CA MET A 1 51.85 -3.97 -80.59
C MET A 1 51.41 -2.67 -79.91
N LYS A 2 51.42 -1.50 -80.57
CA LYS A 2 51.00 -0.21 -79.94
C LYS A 2 49.55 -0.17 -79.40
N LYS A 3 48.57 -0.74 -80.11
CA LYS A 3 47.16 -0.79 -79.62
C LYS A 3 46.96 -1.70 -78.41
N ALA A 4 47.69 -2.82 -78.32
CA ALA A 4 47.63 -3.74 -77.18
C ALA A 4 48.31 -3.15 -75.93
N ALA A 5 49.41 -2.40 -76.11
CA ALA A 5 50.07 -1.67 -75.03
C ALA A 5 49.20 -0.52 -74.46
N ILE A 6 48.46 0.19 -75.33
CA ILE A 6 47.50 1.23 -74.89
C ILE A 6 46.31 0.62 -74.16
N LEU A 7 45.77 -0.51 -74.63
CA LEU A 7 44.70 -1.22 -73.91
C LEU A 7 45.17 -1.74 -72.54
N LEU A 8 46.40 -2.26 -72.46
CA LEU A 8 47.00 -2.70 -71.19
C LEU A 8 47.26 -1.53 -70.24
N LEU A 9 47.71 -0.37 -70.75
CA LEU A 9 47.88 0.86 -69.97
C LEU A 9 46.55 1.45 -69.50
N LEU A 10 45.50 1.44 -70.33
CA LEU A 10 44.15 1.85 -69.94
C LEU A 10 43.53 0.89 -68.94
N PHE A 11 43.80 -0.42 -69.09
CA PHE A 11 43.35 -1.44 -68.14
C PHE A 11 44.10 -1.32 -66.81
N LEU A 12 45.42 -1.10 -66.83
CA LEU A 12 46.22 -0.82 -65.64
C LEU A 12 45.79 0.49 -64.99
N ALA A 13 45.57 1.57 -65.76
CA ALA A 13 45.08 2.85 -65.24
C ALA A 13 43.68 2.71 -64.64
N ALA A 14 42.76 2.01 -65.31
CA ALA A 14 41.43 1.71 -64.78
C ALA A 14 41.52 0.83 -63.54
N PHE A 15 42.44 -0.14 -63.49
CA PHE A 15 42.70 -0.99 -62.33
C PHE A 15 43.27 -0.19 -61.16
N PHE A 16 44.24 0.71 -61.40
CA PHE A 16 44.81 1.61 -60.40
C PHE A 16 43.78 2.64 -59.91
N ILE A 17 42.93 3.17 -60.79
CA ILE A 17 41.84 4.08 -60.43
C ILE A 17 40.79 3.33 -59.60
N CYS A 18 40.39 2.12 -60.00
CA CYS A 18 39.43 1.31 -59.26
C CYS A 18 39.96 0.89 -57.88
N THR A 19 41.25 0.51 -57.79
CA THR A 19 41.89 0.18 -56.50
C THR A 19 42.07 1.41 -55.61
N ALA A 20 42.43 2.57 -56.16
CA ALA A 20 42.49 3.83 -55.41
C ALA A 20 41.11 4.28 -54.90
N LEU A 21 40.06 4.16 -55.73
CA LEU A 21 38.68 4.45 -55.35
C LEU A 21 38.16 3.48 -54.29
N ALA A 22 38.49 2.19 -54.40
CA ALA A 22 38.12 1.19 -53.39
C ALA A 22 38.82 1.45 -52.05
N ASN A 23 40.12 1.76 -52.06
CA ASN A 23 40.86 2.10 -50.83
C ASN A 23 40.34 3.39 -50.18
N ARG A 24 40.00 4.39 -50.99
CA ARG A 24 39.36 5.62 -50.50
C ARG A 24 38.00 5.33 -49.85
N ALA A 25 37.15 4.55 -50.50
CA ALA A 25 35.84 4.17 -49.95
C ALA A 25 35.98 3.38 -48.64
N LYS A 26 36.94 2.44 -48.53
CA LYS A 26 37.24 1.73 -47.28
C LYS A 26 37.66 2.69 -46.16
N GLY A 27 38.52 3.68 -46.46
CA GLY A 27 38.92 4.70 -45.50
C GLY A 27 37.76 5.59 -45.04
N GLU A 28 36.87 5.99 -45.95
CA GLU A 28 35.64 6.74 -45.63
C GLU A 28 34.70 5.93 -44.71
N ILE A 29 34.53 4.63 -44.98
CA ILE A 29 33.74 3.72 -44.14
C ILE A 29 34.32 3.60 -42.73
N LEU A 30 35.63 3.33 -42.62
CA LEU A 30 36.32 3.21 -41.32
C LEU A 30 36.16 4.49 -40.49
N CYS A 31 36.31 5.65 -41.12
CA CYS A 31 36.12 6.94 -40.46
C CYS A 31 34.69 7.12 -39.93
N ALA A 32 33.68 6.85 -40.77
CA ALA A 32 32.27 7.00 -40.41
C ALA A 32 31.86 6.08 -39.24
N VAL A 33 32.29 4.81 -39.29
CA VAL A 33 31.99 3.81 -38.26
C VAL A 33 32.68 4.15 -36.93
N LYS A 34 33.94 4.62 -36.98
CA LYS A 34 34.67 5.04 -35.78
C LYS A 34 34.05 6.27 -35.12
N GLN A 35 33.71 7.29 -35.93
CA GLN A 35 33.02 8.49 -35.42
C GLN A 35 31.67 8.15 -34.80
N TYR A 36 30.91 7.24 -35.42
CA TYR A 36 29.67 6.73 -34.83
C TYR A 36 29.91 6.11 -33.45
N ALA A 37 30.89 5.21 -33.33
CA ALA A 37 31.20 4.53 -32.07
C ALA A 37 31.67 5.48 -30.97
N ASP A 38 32.54 6.44 -31.30
CA ASP A 38 33.04 7.45 -30.36
C ASP A 38 31.88 8.35 -29.83
N LEU A 39 30.98 8.77 -30.72
CA LEU A 39 29.81 9.58 -30.34
C LEU A 39 28.82 8.80 -29.47
N VAL A 40 28.60 7.52 -29.79
CA VAL A 40 27.80 6.60 -28.98
C VAL A 40 28.38 6.46 -27.57
N ALA A 41 29.69 6.21 -27.46
CA ALA A 41 30.35 6.02 -26.17
C ALA A 41 30.27 7.29 -25.30
N ALA A 42 30.22 8.46 -25.93
CA ALA A 42 30.03 9.75 -25.26
C ALA A 42 28.55 10.09 -24.96
N GLY A 43 27.59 9.22 -25.31
CA GLY A 43 26.16 9.51 -25.18
C GLY A 43 25.68 10.68 -26.05
N ASN A 44 26.38 10.97 -27.15
CA ASN A 44 26.11 12.13 -27.98
C ASN A 44 25.03 11.84 -29.05
N PRO A 45 23.91 12.60 -29.07
CA PRO A 45 22.83 12.37 -30.03
C PRO A 45 23.25 12.55 -31.51
N ALA A 46 24.38 13.22 -31.77
CA ALA A 46 24.94 13.35 -33.11
C ALA A 46 25.36 12.01 -33.75
N ALA A 47 25.46 10.93 -32.97
CA ALA A 47 25.67 9.58 -33.49
C ALA A 47 24.58 9.17 -34.51
N ALA A 48 23.34 9.64 -34.34
CA ALA A 48 22.23 9.35 -35.24
C ALA A 48 22.53 9.78 -36.70
N ASN A 49 23.38 10.78 -36.90
CA ASN A 49 23.75 11.28 -38.23
C ASN A 49 24.52 10.26 -39.08
N TYR A 50 25.05 9.19 -38.48
CA TYR A 50 25.77 8.12 -39.19
C TYR A 50 24.88 6.92 -39.51
N LEU A 51 23.60 6.96 -39.13
CA LEU A 51 22.59 5.94 -39.41
C LEU A 51 21.68 6.37 -40.56
N LEU A 52 21.18 5.42 -41.34
CA LEU A 52 20.06 5.70 -42.26
C LEU A 52 18.81 6.16 -41.49
N PRO A 53 17.93 6.99 -42.09
CA PRO A 53 16.76 7.58 -41.42
C PRO A 53 15.83 6.57 -40.74
N ASP A 54 15.68 5.37 -41.30
CA ASP A 54 14.81 4.33 -40.74
C ASP A 54 15.38 3.72 -39.45
N LEU A 55 16.71 3.68 -39.30
CA LEU A 55 17.36 3.22 -38.06
C LEU A 55 17.36 4.27 -36.96
N GLN A 56 17.28 5.56 -37.30
CA GLN A 56 17.20 6.65 -36.31
C GLN A 56 15.92 6.58 -35.46
N LYS A 57 14.91 5.82 -35.90
CA LYS A 57 13.63 5.63 -35.20
C LYS A 57 13.60 4.35 -34.35
N ASN A 58 14.70 3.60 -34.27
CA ASN A 58 14.75 2.34 -33.53
C ASN A 58 15.29 2.56 -32.11
N ASP A 59 14.38 2.87 -31.19
CA ASP A 59 14.72 3.18 -29.79
C ASP A 59 15.43 2.02 -29.07
N ALA A 60 15.11 0.77 -29.40
CA ALA A 60 15.74 -0.42 -28.79
C ALA A 60 17.21 -0.57 -29.20
N LEU A 61 17.53 -0.28 -30.46
CA LEU A 61 18.90 -0.26 -30.96
C LEU A 61 19.72 0.84 -30.30
N LEU A 62 19.16 2.05 -30.21
CA LEU A 62 19.83 3.19 -29.57
C LEU A 62 20.04 2.95 -28.08
N ALA A 63 19.05 2.42 -27.36
CA ALA A 63 19.16 2.08 -25.94
C ALA A 63 20.22 0.99 -25.68
N ALA A 64 20.24 -0.09 -26.48
CA ALA A 64 21.20 -1.18 -26.30
C ALA A 64 22.64 -0.71 -26.50
N ILE A 65 22.86 0.14 -27.51
CA ILE A 65 24.17 0.68 -27.86
C ILE A 65 24.63 1.76 -26.86
N SER A 66 23.71 2.51 -26.25
CA SER A 66 24.01 3.52 -25.22
C SER A 66 24.10 2.97 -23.80
N THR A 67 23.92 1.66 -23.57
CA THR A 67 23.98 1.10 -22.20
C THR A 67 25.43 0.98 -21.73
N PRO A 68 25.89 1.77 -20.73
CA PRO A 68 27.29 1.79 -20.34
C PRO A 68 27.78 0.43 -19.81
N GLY A 69 28.96 0.00 -20.25
CA GLY A 69 29.60 -1.24 -19.79
C GLY A 69 29.02 -2.54 -20.35
N ILE A 70 28.04 -2.46 -21.27
CA ILE A 70 27.50 -3.65 -21.96
C ILE A 70 28.18 -3.89 -23.30
N PHE A 71 28.47 -2.85 -24.09
CA PHE A 71 29.19 -2.96 -25.36
C PHE A 71 30.38 -2.00 -25.38
N LEU A 72 31.57 -2.50 -25.71
CA LEU A 72 32.77 -1.73 -26.02
C LEU A 72 33.23 -2.14 -27.41
N LEU A 73 33.45 -1.18 -28.31
CA LEU A 73 34.03 -1.49 -29.62
C LEU A 73 35.54 -1.62 -29.47
N ASP A 74 36.09 -2.80 -29.77
CA ASP A 74 37.52 -3.08 -29.65
C ASP A 74 38.24 -2.86 -30.97
N GLU A 75 37.75 -3.51 -32.04
CA GLU A 75 38.37 -3.47 -33.36
C GLU A 75 37.32 -3.32 -34.47
N ILE A 76 37.71 -2.62 -35.54
CA ILE A 76 36.94 -2.51 -36.78
C ILE A 76 37.73 -3.22 -37.86
N ALA A 77 37.22 -4.37 -38.32
CA ALA A 77 37.86 -5.12 -39.39
C ALA A 77 37.82 -4.36 -40.72
N GLU A 78 38.66 -4.76 -41.68
CA GLU A 78 38.71 -4.13 -42.99
C GLU A 78 37.34 -4.20 -43.71
N PRO A 79 36.77 -3.07 -44.19
CA PRO A 79 35.48 -3.09 -44.86
C PRO A 79 35.49 -3.90 -46.15
N LYS A 80 34.48 -4.75 -46.32
CA LYS A 80 34.24 -5.52 -47.54
C LYS A 80 33.25 -4.78 -48.43
N LEU A 81 33.74 -4.25 -49.55
CA LEU A 81 32.90 -3.59 -50.56
C LEU A 81 32.14 -4.64 -51.39
N HIS A 82 30.84 -4.44 -51.55
CA HIS A 82 29.99 -5.24 -52.44
C HIS A 82 29.69 -4.49 -53.75
N SER A 83 29.67 -3.16 -53.69
CA SER A 83 29.54 -2.26 -54.84
C SER A 83 30.10 -0.87 -54.49
N PHE A 84 30.00 0.10 -55.41
CA PHE A 84 30.37 1.49 -55.12
C PHE A 84 29.47 2.19 -54.09
N SER A 85 28.31 1.61 -53.77
CA SER A 85 27.33 2.17 -52.84
C SER A 85 26.94 1.23 -51.69
N ARG A 86 27.48 0.01 -51.62
CA ARG A 86 27.19 -0.96 -50.55
C ARG A 86 28.45 -1.64 -50.03
N ALA A 87 28.53 -1.77 -48.72
CA ALA A 87 29.63 -2.42 -48.03
C ALA A 87 29.16 -3.14 -46.77
N THR A 88 29.98 -4.06 -46.27
CA THR A 88 29.88 -4.58 -44.90
C THR A 88 31.13 -4.26 -44.12
N VAL A 89 30.98 -4.02 -42.84
CA VAL A 89 32.09 -3.97 -41.89
C VAL A 89 31.81 -4.94 -40.76
N THR A 90 32.83 -5.68 -40.33
CA THR A 90 32.74 -6.51 -39.13
C THR A 90 33.35 -5.73 -37.98
N LEU A 91 32.61 -5.64 -36.89
CA LEU A 91 32.97 -4.98 -35.65
C LEU A 91 33.25 -6.07 -34.62
N GLU A 92 34.36 -5.95 -33.94
CA GLU A 92 34.68 -6.76 -32.79
C GLU A 92 34.30 -5.97 -31.54
N VAL A 93 33.36 -6.51 -30.76
CA VAL A 93 32.81 -5.85 -29.58
C VAL A 93 33.06 -6.68 -28.34
N THR A 94 33.53 -6.04 -27.28
CA THR A 94 33.52 -6.61 -25.94
C THR A 94 32.14 -6.42 -25.32
N VAL A 95 31.56 -7.53 -24.85
CA VAL A 95 30.29 -7.62 -24.16
C VAL A 95 30.52 -7.93 -22.67
N GLY A 96 30.02 -7.06 -21.79
CA GLY A 96 30.18 -7.23 -20.34
C GLY A 96 31.64 -7.14 -19.85
N GLN A 97 32.08 -8.06 -18.97
CA GLN A 97 33.43 -8.04 -18.37
C GLN A 97 34.51 -8.73 -19.24
N GLY A 98 34.59 -8.38 -20.53
CA GLY A 98 35.70 -8.78 -21.40
C GLY A 98 35.41 -9.90 -22.42
N TRP A 99 34.15 -10.14 -22.80
CA TRP A 99 33.83 -11.18 -23.79
C TRP A 99 33.71 -10.63 -25.20
N THR A 100 34.53 -11.12 -26.10
CA THR A 100 34.55 -10.59 -27.47
C THR A 100 33.57 -11.31 -28.40
N GLU A 101 32.77 -10.55 -29.13
CA GLU A 101 31.80 -11.01 -30.14
C GLU A 101 31.93 -10.21 -31.43
N THR A 102 31.46 -10.79 -32.54
CA THR A 102 31.52 -10.12 -33.86
C THR A 102 30.13 -9.71 -34.35
N ILE A 103 30.02 -8.44 -34.77
CA ILE A 103 28.80 -7.87 -35.32
C ILE A 103 29.10 -7.40 -36.74
N THR A 104 28.34 -7.88 -37.74
CA THR A 104 28.47 -7.38 -39.11
C THR A 104 27.43 -6.31 -39.39
N ALA A 105 27.88 -5.07 -39.64
CA ALA A 105 27.02 -3.98 -40.07
C ALA A 105 27.01 -3.87 -41.60
N GLN A 106 25.83 -3.60 -42.17
CA GLN A 106 25.67 -3.23 -43.58
C GLN A 106 25.76 -1.71 -43.70
N LEU A 107 26.43 -1.21 -44.73
CA LEU A 107 26.54 0.22 -45.01
C LEU A 107 26.07 0.55 -46.43
N GLU A 108 25.46 1.72 -46.55
CA GLU A 108 25.07 2.31 -47.82
C GLU A 108 25.66 3.71 -47.97
N ARG A 109 26.03 4.07 -49.21
CA ARG A 109 26.55 5.41 -49.52
C ARG A 109 25.40 6.34 -49.90
N THR A 110 25.28 7.46 -49.19
CA THR A 110 24.32 8.54 -49.47
C THR A 110 25.05 9.79 -49.97
N GLU A 111 24.30 10.86 -50.27
CA GLU A 111 24.87 12.18 -50.61
C GLU A 111 25.73 12.75 -49.47
N ASP A 112 25.41 12.41 -48.22
CA ASP A 112 26.12 12.83 -47.01
C ASP A 112 27.21 11.85 -46.55
N GLY A 113 27.64 10.93 -47.43
CA GLY A 113 28.68 9.95 -47.16
C GLY A 113 28.16 8.55 -46.81
N TRP A 114 29.02 7.69 -46.26
CA TRP A 114 28.64 6.33 -45.85
C TRP A 114 27.82 6.35 -44.57
N LYS A 115 26.68 5.66 -44.59
CA LYS A 115 25.78 5.50 -43.45
C LYS A 115 25.61 4.02 -43.15
N ILE A 116 25.43 3.69 -41.87
CA ILE A 116 25.07 2.34 -41.47
C ILE A 116 23.60 2.12 -41.83
N ALA A 117 23.34 1.05 -42.58
CA ALA A 117 22.05 0.68 -43.13
C ALA A 117 21.34 -0.40 -42.33
N SER A 118 22.08 -1.32 -41.70
CA SER A 118 21.52 -2.28 -40.75
C SER A 118 22.57 -2.88 -39.82
N PHE A 119 22.14 -3.25 -38.62
CA PHE A 119 22.86 -4.13 -37.69
C PHE A 119 22.06 -5.41 -37.45
N PRO A 120 22.69 -6.49 -36.97
CA PRO A 120 21.98 -7.57 -36.31
C PRO A 120 21.12 -6.99 -35.18
N GLN A 121 19.95 -7.57 -34.94
CA GLN A 121 19.08 -7.11 -33.85
C GLN A 121 19.83 -7.21 -32.52
N LEU A 122 19.96 -6.10 -31.81
CA LEU A 122 20.58 -6.02 -30.49
C LEU A 122 19.51 -5.97 -29.42
N ILE A 123 19.72 -6.75 -28.36
CA ILE A 123 18.89 -6.75 -27.17
C ILE A 123 19.84 -6.56 -25.99
N ALA A 124 19.63 -5.51 -25.21
CA ALA A 124 20.25 -5.34 -23.91
C ALA A 124 19.14 -5.11 -22.90
N ALA A 125 18.95 -6.08 -22.00
CA ALA A 125 17.97 -5.98 -20.93
C ALA A 125 18.71 -6.02 -19.60
N PRO A 126 18.77 -4.89 -18.86
CA PRO A 126 19.41 -4.84 -17.55
C PRO A 126 18.82 -5.84 -16.57
N ILE A 127 17.50 -6.08 -16.65
CA ILE A 127 16.77 -7.05 -15.83
C ILE A 127 15.88 -7.89 -16.75
N ALA A 128 16.16 -9.19 -16.80
CA ALA A 128 15.39 -10.19 -17.53
C ALA A 128 15.18 -11.43 -16.65
N LEU A 129 13.93 -11.89 -16.56
CA LEU A 129 13.58 -13.16 -15.95
C LEU A 129 13.55 -14.24 -17.02
N LEU A 130 14.15 -15.38 -16.72
CA LEU A 130 14.22 -16.52 -17.60
C LEU A 130 12.96 -17.39 -17.42
N GLN A 131 12.08 -17.36 -18.42
CA GLN A 131 10.70 -17.85 -18.32
C GLN A 131 10.56 -19.31 -18.74
N LYS A 132 11.21 -19.71 -19.85
CA LYS A 132 11.17 -21.08 -20.38
C LYS A 132 12.52 -21.45 -20.99
N VAL A 133 12.96 -22.69 -20.80
CA VAL A 133 14.19 -23.23 -21.42
C VAL A 133 13.85 -24.51 -22.19
N SER A 134 14.25 -24.57 -23.46
CA SER A 134 14.21 -25.78 -24.29
C SER A 134 15.63 -26.27 -24.58
N ALA A 135 15.86 -27.18 -25.53
CA ALA A 135 17.23 -27.59 -25.90
C ALA A 135 17.99 -26.51 -26.70
N GLU A 136 17.27 -25.68 -27.48
CA GLU A 136 17.84 -24.77 -28.46
C GLU A 136 17.44 -23.30 -28.24
N LYS A 137 16.43 -23.03 -27.41
CA LYS A 137 15.87 -21.69 -27.21
C LYS A 137 15.59 -21.40 -25.74
N ALA A 138 15.77 -20.15 -25.34
CA ALA A 138 15.28 -19.65 -24.06
C ALA A 138 14.36 -18.43 -24.26
N THR A 139 13.30 -18.39 -23.47
CA THR A 139 12.33 -17.29 -23.45
C THR A 139 12.58 -16.44 -22.20
N PHE A 140 12.61 -15.12 -22.38
CA PHE A 140 12.83 -14.16 -21.31
C PHE A 140 11.66 -13.19 -21.22
N LEU A 141 11.26 -12.87 -19.98
CA LEU A 141 10.39 -11.77 -19.65
C LEU A 141 11.25 -10.59 -19.20
N LEU A 142 11.19 -9.49 -19.94
CA LEU A 142 11.93 -8.27 -19.64
C LEU A 142 11.15 -7.42 -18.62
N ALA A 143 11.85 -6.59 -17.84
CA ALA A 143 11.22 -5.63 -16.93
C ALA A 143 10.24 -4.65 -17.63
N THR A 144 10.40 -4.45 -18.95
CA THR A 144 9.50 -3.67 -19.81
C THR A 144 8.21 -4.40 -20.18
N SER A 145 7.94 -5.57 -19.58
CA SER A 145 6.81 -6.48 -19.90
C SER A 145 6.88 -7.12 -21.30
N GLN A 146 7.97 -6.95 -22.04
CA GLN A 146 8.18 -7.62 -23.31
C GLN A 146 8.65 -9.06 -23.07
N VAL A 147 8.09 -10.00 -23.84
CA VAL A 147 8.55 -11.39 -23.88
C VAL A 147 9.35 -11.60 -25.15
N ILE A 148 10.57 -12.10 -25.02
CA ILE A 148 11.47 -12.37 -26.15
C ILE A 148 11.93 -13.81 -26.11
N THR A 149 12.13 -14.42 -27.28
CA THR A 149 12.72 -15.75 -27.41
C THR A 149 14.01 -15.64 -28.20
N LEU A 150 15.08 -16.19 -27.64
CA LEU A 150 16.40 -16.17 -28.26
C LEU A 150 16.92 -17.60 -28.40
N GLU A 151 17.64 -17.84 -29.49
CA GLU A 151 18.34 -19.10 -29.75
C GLU A 151 19.61 -19.18 -28.90
N GLY A 152 19.83 -20.35 -28.31
CA GLY A 152 21.14 -20.72 -27.77
C GLY A 152 22.07 -21.19 -28.89
N ASN A 153 23.38 -21.22 -28.63
CA ASN A 153 24.29 -21.99 -29.48
C ASN A 153 23.96 -23.50 -29.39
N ASN A 154 24.53 -24.34 -30.26
CA ASN A 154 24.25 -25.80 -30.43
C ASN A 154 24.31 -26.68 -29.15
N SER A 155 24.61 -26.09 -28.00
CA SER A 155 24.08 -26.47 -26.70
C SER A 155 23.85 -25.18 -25.88
N LEU A 156 22.77 -25.08 -25.11
CA LEU A 156 22.56 -23.94 -24.19
C LEU A 156 23.63 -23.86 -23.08
N THR A 157 24.57 -24.82 -23.02
CA THR A 157 25.83 -24.73 -22.27
C THR A 157 26.89 -23.82 -22.92
N ALA A 158 26.71 -23.40 -24.17
CA ALA A 158 27.55 -22.41 -24.85
C ALA A 158 27.06 -20.96 -24.65
N ALA A 159 25.82 -20.75 -24.18
CA ALA A 159 25.55 -19.60 -23.32
C ALA A 159 26.27 -19.92 -22.01
N ARG A 160 27.28 -19.13 -21.64
CA ARG A 160 28.37 -19.54 -20.71
C ARG A 160 27.94 -19.73 -19.23
N ASN A 161 26.65 -19.96 -18.96
CA ASN A 161 26.02 -20.24 -17.67
C ASN A 161 24.86 -21.25 -17.84
N SER A 162 24.55 -22.06 -16.82
CA SER A 162 23.33 -22.89 -16.82
C SER A 162 22.08 -22.01 -16.79
N LEU A 163 21.22 -22.16 -17.80
CA LEU A 163 19.95 -21.45 -17.88
C LEU A 163 18.88 -22.27 -17.16
N GLU A 164 18.27 -21.68 -16.13
CA GLU A 164 17.21 -22.31 -15.34
C GLU A 164 16.01 -21.37 -15.25
N GLU A 165 14.82 -21.94 -15.37
CA GLU A 165 13.56 -21.20 -15.24
C GLU A 165 13.45 -20.52 -13.88
N GLY A 166 12.94 -19.28 -13.88
CA GLY A 166 12.80 -18.45 -12.68
C GLY A 166 14.07 -17.70 -12.25
N LYS A 167 15.21 -17.89 -12.93
CA LYS A 167 16.41 -17.07 -12.69
C LYS A 167 16.25 -15.68 -13.28
N VAL A 168 16.83 -14.67 -12.61
CA VAL A 168 16.83 -13.28 -13.06
C VAL A 168 18.26 -12.80 -13.24
N GLY A 169 18.52 -12.05 -14.31
CA GLY A 169 19.85 -11.56 -14.65
C GLY A 169 19.84 -10.45 -15.69
N SER A 170 21.03 -9.97 -16.02
CA SER A 170 21.23 -9.07 -17.17
C SER A 170 21.43 -9.89 -18.44
N LEU A 171 20.68 -9.55 -19.50
CA LEU A 171 20.65 -10.26 -20.77
C LEU A 171 21.21 -9.40 -21.91
N VAL A 172 22.05 -10.01 -22.74
CA VAL A 172 22.51 -9.47 -24.02
C VAL A 172 22.21 -10.49 -25.11
N GLY A 173 21.51 -10.06 -26.15
CA GLY A 173 21.23 -10.84 -27.35
C GLY A 173 21.67 -10.11 -28.62
N ILE A 174 22.19 -10.86 -29.59
CA ILE A 174 22.65 -10.34 -30.88
C ILE A 174 22.13 -11.26 -31.99
N GLY A 175 21.45 -10.70 -32.99
CA GLY A 175 20.98 -11.44 -34.15
C GLY A 175 20.03 -12.60 -33.81
N GLY A 176 19.20 -12.43 -32.78
CA GLY A 176 18.27 -13.46 -32.32
C GLY A 176 18.90 -14.55 -31.44
N ARG A 177 20.19 -14.44 -31.10
CA ARG A 177 20.92 -15.38 -30.24
C ARG A 177 21.25 -14.80 -28.89
N ILE A 178 21.34 -15.65 -27.88
CA ILE A 178 21.82 -15.29 -26.54
C ILE A 178 23.34 -15.16 -26.60
N VAL A 179 23.85 -13.98 -26.27
CA VAL A 179 25.30 -13.71 -26.18
C VAL A 179 25.76 -13.78 -24.73
N LEU A 180 25.05 -13.11 -23.82
CA LEU A 180 25.39 -13.09 -22.41
C LEU A 180 24.13 -13.13 -21.56
N PHE A 181 24.15 -13.94 -20.51
CA PHE A 181 23.16 -13.86 -19.44
C PHE A 181 23.88 -13.99 -18.10
N THR A 182 23.94 -12.88 -17.35
CA THR A 182 24.60 -12.83 -16.04
C THR A 182 23.54 -12.86 -14.96
N GLN A 183 23.40 -14.00 -14.28
CA GLN A 183 22.46 -14.19 -13.19
C GLN A 183 22.82 -13.31 -11.99
N PHE A 184 21.81 -12.76 -11.33
CA PHE A 184 21.99 -12.01 -10.09
C PHE A 184 22.11 -12.92 -8.87
N GLU A 185 22.72 -12.41 -7.80
CA GLU A 185 22.79 -13.09 -6.51
C GLU A 185 21.35 -13.35 -6.03
N GLN A 186 21.00 -14.62 -5.85
CA GLN A 186 19.67 -15.04 -5.43
C GLN A 186 19.64 -15.23 -3.91
N ILE A 187 18.69 -14.60 -3.24
CA ILE A 187 18.46 -14.73 -1.80
C ILE A 187 17.06 -15.27 -1.57
N LEU A 188 16.96 -16.47 -0.99
CA LEU A 188 15.68 -17.02 -0.56
C LEU A 188 15.23 -16.31 0.71
N VAL A 189 14.03 -15.74 0.68
CA VAL A 189 13.48 -14.94 1.78
C VAL A 189 12.35 -15.73 2.45
N PRO A 190 12.54 -16.20 3.70
CA PRO A 190 11.51 -16.96 4.41
C PRO A 190 10.21 -16.18 4.57
N LYS A 191 10.31 -14.87 4.87
CA LYS A 191 9.16 -13.98 5.02
C LYS A 191 9.53 -12.51 4.78
N LEU A 192 8.70 -11.77 4.06
CA LEU A 192 8.82 -10.31 3.93
C LEU A 192 8.23 -9.63 5.18
N LEU A 193 9.03 -8.86 5.90
CA LEU A 193 8.60 -8.19 7.13
C LEU A 193 8.19 -6.75 6.91
N MET A 194 8.92 -6.00 6.10
CA MET A 194 8.71 -4.57 5.87
C MET A 194 9.12 -4.20 4.45
N MET A 195 8.44 -3.22 3.88
CA MET A 195 8.79 -2.66 2.58
C MET A 195 8.45 -1.17 2.53
N THR A 196 9.41 -0.36 2.07
CA THR A 196 9.22 1.04 1.65
C THR A 196 9.62 1.18 0.17
N ALA A 197 9.63 2.40 -0.36
CA ALA A 197 10.15 2.69 -1.69
C ALA A 197 11.67 2.49 -1.81
N GLU A 198 12.39 2.46 -0.68
CA GLU A 198 13.85 2.50 -0.64
C GLU A 198 14.49 1.24 -0.03
N LYS A 199 13.69 0.38 0.63
CA LYS A 199 14.21 -0.78 1.34
C LYS A 199 13.18 -1.87 1.60
N LEU A 200 13.68 -3.07 1.84
CA LEU A 200 12.95 -4.27 2.20
C LEU A 200 13.54 -4.85 3.49
N GLU A 201 12.75 -5.55 4.30
CA GLU A 201 13.24 -6.36 5.42
C GLU A 201 12.82 -7.81 5.23
N GLY A 202 13.80 -8.72 5.17
CA GLY A 202 13.59 -10.16 5.13
C GLY A 202 13.78 -10.79 6.51
N GLU A 203 12.86 -11.66 6.93
CA GLU A 203 13.01 -12.42 8.18
C GLU A 203 14.29 -13.25 8.16
N ALA A 204 15.07 -13.17 9.25
CA ALA A 204 16.40 -13.77 9.41
C ALA A 204 17.49 -13.24 8.46
N LEU A 205 17.19 -12.25 7.61
CA LEU A 205 18.14 -11.67 6.65
C LEU A 205 18.46 -10.20 6.93
N GLY A 206 17.56 -9.49 7.61
CA GLY A 206 17.72 -8.07 7.91
C GLY A 206 17.21 -7.15 6.81
N ILE A 207 17.73 -5.93 6.77
CA ILE A 207 17.27 -4.87 5.86
C ILE A 207 18.19 -4.79 4.65
N PHE A 208 17.59 -4.69 3.46
CA PHE A 208 18.29 -4.44 2.20
C PHE A 208 17.78 -3.16 1.54
N PRO A 209 18.66 -2.36 0.91
CA PRO A 209 18.25 -1.30 -0.01
C PRO A 209 17.45 -1.88 -1.19
N LEU A 210 16.47 -1.13 -1.66
CA LEU A 210 15.66 -1.44 -2.84
C LEU A 210 15.97 -0.42 -3.93
N ALA A 211 16.38 -0.89 -5.11
CA ALA A 211 16.59 -0.03 -6.25
C ALA A 211 15.28 0.63 -6.69
N ALA A 212 15.33 1.89 -7.12
CA ALA A 212 14.15 2.64 -7.56
C ALA A 212 13.40 1.97 -8.72
N GLU A 213 14.15 1.37 -9.65
CA GLU A 213 13.63 0.66 -10.83
C GLU A 213 13.58 -0.86 -10.61
N ALA A 214 13.42 -1.32 -9.36
CA ALA A 214 13.38 -2.75 -9.07
C ALA A 214 12.18 -3.42 -9.74
N ALA A 215 12.43 -4.56 -10.41
CA ALA A 215 11.40 -5.31 -11.10
C ALA A 215 10.73 -6.34 -10.18
N PHE A 216 9.41 -6.44 -10.23
CA PHE A 216 8.67 -7.45 -9.48
C PHE A 216 8.09 -8.47 -10.46
N PHE A 217 8.34 -9.74 -10.18
CA PHE A 217 7.89 -10.85 -11.00
C PHE A 217 6.95 -11.73 -10.19
N ARG A 218 5.97 -12.33 -10.86
CA ARG A 218 5.10 -13.36 -10.27
C ARG A 218 4.85 -14.46 -11.28
N ARG A 219 4.86 -15.70 -10.79
CA ARG A 219 4.44 -16.86 -11.57
C ARG A 219 2.92 -16.89 -11.72
N GLN A 220 2.43 -17.12 -12.92
CA GLN A 220 1.02 -17.28 -13.28
C GLN A 220 0.86 -18.57 -14.09
N GLY A 221 0.53 -19.67 -13.39
CA GLY A 221 0.52 -21.01 -13.99
C GLY A 221 1.93 -21.44 -14.40
N GLU A 222 2.12 -21.77 -15.68
CA GLU A 222 3.42 -22.15 -16.24
C GLU A 222 4.26 -20.96 -16.72
N GLU A 223 3.74 -19.73 -16.60
CA GLU A 223 4.37 -18.52 -17.11
C GLU A 223 4.67 -17.51 -16.00
N TYR A 224 5.36 -16.43 -16.36
CA TYR A 224 5.65 -15.32 -15.45
C TYR A 224 5.06 -14.03 -16.00
N ARG A 225 4.73 -13.10 -15.12
CA ARG A 225 4.35 -11.73 -15.47
C ARG A 225 5.07 -10.72 -14.59
N ILE A 226 5.11 -9.47 -15.07
CA ILE A 226 5.43 -8.33 -14.21
C ILE A 226 4.30 -8.15 -13.19
N ALA A 227 4.70 -7.95 -11.95
CA ALA A 227 3.83 -7.64 -10.83
C ALA A 227 4.02 -6.18 -10.43
N GLU A 228 2.98 -5.60 -9.85
CA GLU A 228 3.10 -4.30 -9.21
C GLU A 228 3.85 -4.46 -7.88
N SER A 229 4.61 -3.45 -7.48
CA SER A 229 5.35 -3.48 -6.20
C SER A 229 4.43 -3.70 -4.99
N ASN A 230 3.18 -3.21 -5.07
CA ASN A 230 2.17 -3.38 -4.03
C ASN A 230 1.63 -4.82 -3.90
N GLU A 231 1.92 -5.71 -4.85
CA GLU A 231 1.61 -7.13 -4.77
C GLU A 231 2.59 -7.87 -3.84
N SER A 232 3.70 -7.23 -3.43
CA SER A 232 4.61 -7.66 -2.37
C SER A 232 3.99 -7.37 -1.00
N ILE A 233 3.24 -8.33 -0.47
CA ILE A 233 2.50 -8.15 0.77
C ILE A 233 3.38 -8.54 1.96
N VAL A 234 3.42 -7.69 2.98
CA VAL A 234 4.08 -8.02 4.26
C VAL A 234 3.49 -9.32 4.82
N GLY A 235 4.33 -10.17 5.40
CA GLY A 235 3.95 -11.50 5.86
C GLY A 235 3.90 -12.56 4.75
N MET A 236 4.08 -12.21 3.46
CA MET A 236 4.31 -13.21 2.41
C MET A 236 5.55 -14.03 2.75
N GLN A 237 5.48 -15.33 2.44
CA GLN A 237 6.55 -16.28 2.67
C GLN A 237 7.10 -16.82 1.34
N ASN A 238 8.32 -17.36 1.38
CA ASN A 238 8.98 -18.00 0.24
C ASN A 238 9.17 -17.06 -0.97
N LEU A 239 9.57 -15.81 -0.71
CA LEU A 239 9.96 -14.90 -1.78
C LEU A 239 11.40 -15.16 -2.20
N THR A 240 11.77 -14.69 -3.38
CA THR A 240 13.16 -14.65 -3.82
C THR A 240 13.56 -13.23 -4.13
N PHE A 241 14.61 -12.73 -3.49
CA PHE A 241 15.23 -11.46 -3.84
C PHE A 241 16.42 -11.69 -4.77
N PHE A 242 16.61 -10.78 -5.72
CA PHE A 242 17.76 -10.75 -6.62
C PHE A 242 18.55 -9.47 -6.38
N LYS A 243 19.82 -9.67 -6.05
CA LYS A 243 20.70 -8.60 -5.58
C LYS A 243 21.83 -8.33 -6.58
N LYS A 244 22.13 -7.05 -6.75
CA LYS A 244 23.27 -6.55 -7.52
C LYS A 244 23.88 -5.37 -6.77
N GLU A 245 25.21 -5.36 -6.62
CA GLU A 245 25.95 -4.24 -6.01
C GLU A 245 25.46 -3.83 -4.60
N GLY A 246 24.91 -4.78 -3.84
CA GLY A 246 24.41 -4.52 -2.48
C GLY A 246 22.92 -4.19 -2.39
N GLU A 247 22.25 -3.93 -3.51
CA GLU A 247 20.84 -3.53 -3.56
C GLU A 247 19.96 -4.64 -4.15
N ILE A 248 18.71 -4.72 -3.72
CA ILE A 248 17.73 -5.59 -4.36
C ILE A 248 17.20 -4.89 -5.61
N ILE A 249 17.39 -5.53 -6.75
CA ILE A 249 16.99 -5.01 -8.06
C ILE A 249 15.82 -5.79 -8.67
N ALA A 250 15.51 -6.97 -8.14
CA ALA A 250 14.28 -7.67 -8.50
C ALA A 250 13.76 -8.55 -7.35
N VAL A 251 12.45 -8.78 -7.36
CA VAL A 251 11.75 -9.66 -6.41
C VAL A 251 10.87 -10.62 -7.18
N LEU A 252 11.04 -11.92 -6.95
CA LEU A 252 10.09 -12.94 -7.42
C LEU A 252 9.15 -13.33 -6.28
N LEU A 253 7.87 -13.04 -6.49
CA LEU A 253 6.78 -13.33 -5.58
C LEU A 253 6.36 -14.81 -5.66
N PRO A 254 5.83 -15.38 -4.56
CA PRO A 254 5.21 -16.69 -4.60
C PRO A 254 4.01 -16.69 -5.55
N GLN A 255 3.73 -17.86 -6.13
CA GLN A 255 2.60 -18.09 -7.04
C GLN A 255 1.26 -17.85 -6.32
N ASP A 256 1.07 -18.48 -5.17
CA ASP A 256 -0.14 -18.37 -4.36
C ASP A 256 0.17 -17.70 -3.02
N PHE A 257 -0.75 -16.84 -2.57
CA PHE A 257 -0.70 -16.26 -1.23
C PHE A 257 -2.10 -16.25 -0.63
N VAL A 258 -2.29 -17.09 0.39
CA VAL A 258 -3.51 -17.14 1.20
C VAL A 258 -3.18 -16.57 2.59
N PRO A 259 -3.77 -15.43 2.98
CA PRO A 259 -3.52 -14.83 4.29
C PRO A 259 -4.01 -15.71 5.45
N ARG A 260 -3.12 -16.53 6.02
CA ARG A 260 -3.41 -17.37 7.21
C ARG A 260 -3.02 -16.70 8.53
N ASN A 261 -2.05 -15.78 8.47
CA ASN A 261 -1.59 -15.01 9.62
C ASN A 261 -1.87 -13.53 9.41
N ILE A 262 -2.03 -12.82 10.51
CA ILE A 262 -2.13 -11.36 10.55
C ILE A 262 -1.04 -10.80 11.45
N ARG A 263 -0.59 -9.59 11.15
CA ARG A 263 0.45 -8.85 11.86
C ARG A 263 -0.18 -7.55 12.35
N VAL A 264 -0.29 -7.39 13.66
CA VAL A 264 -1.02 -6.28 14.30
C VAL A 264 -0.04 -5.38 15.02
N ALA A 265 0.01 -4.10 14.66
CA ALA A 265 0.78 -3.11 15.39
C ALA A 265 0.05 -2.77 16.70
N ILE A 266 0.75 -2.88 17.83
CA ILE A 266 0.15 -2.72 19.16
C ILE A 266 0.38 -1.30 19.66
N ASN A 267 -0.70 -0.57 19.94
CA ASN A 267 -0.62 0.77 20.51
C ASN A 267 -0.23 0.75 21.99
N SER A 268 0.25 1.89 22.49
CA SER A 268 0.39 2.20 23.91
C SER A 268 -0.97 2.31 24.61
N ASN A 269 -0.96 2.53 25.93
CA ASN A 269 -2.19 2.64 26.73
C ASN A 269 -3.13 3.74 26.21
N GLY A 270 -4.44 3.48 26.25
CA GLY A 270 -5.45 4.39 25.72
C GLY A 270 -5.41 4.58 24.21
N PHE A 271 -4.70 3.72 23.47
CA PHE A 271 -4.49 3.84 22.02
C PHE A 271 -3.82 5.16 21.61
N ALA A 272 -2.94 5.71 22.46
CA ALA A 272 -2.33 7.03 22.24
C ALA A 272 -1.33 7.08 21.08
N GLY A 273 -0.78 5.92 20.67
CA GLY A 273 0.12 5.79 19.54
C GLY A 273 0.91 4.48 19.56
N LEU A 274 1.56 4.16 18.44
CA LEU A 274 2.27 2.89 18.21
C LEU A 274 3.65 2.79 18.89
N GLY A 275 4.23 3.91 19.30
CA GLY A 275 5.53 3.96 19.97
C GLY A 275 5.43 3.68 21.47
N HIS A 276 6.30 2.81 21.99
CA HIS A 276 6.41 2.50 23.41
C HIS A 276 7.76 2.95 23.93
N ARG A 277 7.79 3.88 24.89
CA ARG A 277 9.05 4.26 25.57
C ARG A 277 9.64 3.09 26.38
N LYS A 278 8.76 2.27 26.93
CA LYS A 278 9.07 1.07 27.72
C LYS A 278 7.95 0.06 27.57
N ILE A 279 8.28 -1.19 27.29
CA ILE A 279 7.34 -2.32 27.32
C ILE A 279 7.90 -3.43 28.19
N ILE A 280 7.06 -4.04 29.04
CA ILE A 280 7.43 -5.17 29.90
C ILE A 280 6.67 -6.40 29.41
N LEU A 281 7.39 -7.43 28.99
CA LEU A 281 6.79 -8.66 28.45
C LEU A 281 7.16 -9.88 29.31
N THR A 282 6.24 -10.83 29.38
CA THR A 282 6.43 -12.15 29.99
C THR A 282 5.57 -13.18 29.26
N ALA A 283 5.51 -14.43 29.75
CA ALA A 283 4.64 -15.47 29.22
C ALA A 283 4.11 -16.36 30.35
N ASP A 284 3.02 -17.06 30.07
CA ASP A 284 2.43 -18.08 30.95
C ASP A 284 3.18 -19.42 30.93
N THR A 285 3.94 -19.70 29.88
CA THR A 285 4.87 -20.83 29.76
C THR A 285 6.32 -20.36 29.63
N SER A 286 7.27 -21.28 29.50
CA SER A 286 8.61 -20.90 29.02
C SER A 286 8.51 -20.20 27.65
N PHE A 287 9.44 -19.30 27.37
CA PHE A 287 9.42 -18.52 26.13
C PHE A 287 10.84 -18.22 25.64
N LEU A 288 10.97 -17.94 24.35
CA LEU A 288 12.23 -17.72 23.67
C LEU A 288 12.33 -16.27 23.23
N LEU A 289 13.44 -15.60 23.56
CA LEU A 289 13.89 -14.38 22.91
C LEU A 289 14.87 -14.75 21.80
N SER A 290 14.68 -14.21 20.60
CA SER A 290 15.61 -14.42 19.49
C SER A 290 15.89 -13.16 18.67
N ASP A 291 17.13 -13.05 18.19
CA ASP A 291 17.52 -12.22 17.06
C ASP A 291 17.92 -13.19 15.94
N LYS A 292 17.04 -13.34 14.96
CA LYS A 292 17.20 -14.32 13.88
C LYS A 292 18.33 -13.96 12.93
N VAL A 293 18.71 -12.68 12.83
CA VAL A 293 19.78 -12.21 11.94
C VAL A 293 21.15 -12.44 12.61
N ALA A 294 21.26 -12.13 13.90
CA ALA A 294 22.48 -12.35 14.67
C ALA A 294 22.65 -13.81 15.15
N GLY A 295 21.65 -14.67 14.93
CA GLY A 295 21.66 -16.06 15.42
C GLY A 295 21.59 -16.18 16.94
N ILE A 296 21.09 -15.16 17.64
CA ILE A 296 20.98 -15.15 19.10
C ILE A 296 19.66 -15.80 19.50
N SER A 297 19.71 -16.71 20.46
CA SER A 297 18.55 -17.38 21.03
C SER A 297 18.75 -17.57 22.53
N ARG A 298 17.79 -17.14 23.35
CA ARG A 298 17.81 -17.31 24.81
C ARG A 298 16.43 -17.74 25.31
N GLN A 299 16.40 -18.81 26.10
CA GLN A 299 15.18 -19.32 26.71
C GLN A 299 14.98 -18.75 28.12
N PHE A 300 13.72 -18.48 28.45
CA PHE A 300 13.26 -17.96 29.74
C PHE A 300 12.13 -18.83 30.29
N MET A 301 12.01 -18.88 31.61
CA MET A 301 10.95 -19.59 32.32
C MET A 301 9.68 -18.75 32.37
N ALA A 302 8.53 -19.42 32.55
CA ALA A 302 7.25 -18.75 32.76
C ALA A 302 7.31 -17.68 33.85
N GLY A 303 6.65 -16.55 33.62
CA GLY A 303 6.59 -15.43 34.57
C GLY A 303 7.85 -14.57 34.67
N GLN A 304 8.98 -14.95 34.05
CA GLN A 304 10.15 -14.07 33.99
C GLN A 304 9.82 -12.85 33.12
N GLN A 305 10.20 -11.66 33.59
CA GLN A 305 9.92 -10.40 32.89
C GLN A 305 11.14 -9.89 32.13
N LEU A 306 10.91 -9.48 30.89
CA LEU A 306 11.87 -8.76 30.06
C LEU A 306 11.39 -7.33 29.88
N ILE A 307 12.29 -6.37 30.07
CA ILE A 307 12.00 -4.95 29.90
C ILE A 307 12.65 -4.48 28.61
N PHE A 308 11.87 -3.92 27.70
CA PHE A 308 12.34 -3.39 26.44
C PHE A 308 12.23 -1.87 26.45
N SER A 309 13.31 -1.21 26.06
CA SER A 309 13.36 0.22 25.78
C SER A 309 14.13 0.45 24.49
N ALA A 310 14.09 1.68 23.98
CA ALA A 310 14.82 2.05 22.79
C ALA A 310 15.67 3.30 23.03
N GLU A 311 16.87 3.30 22.47
CA GLU A 311 17.73 4.47 22.37
C GLU A 311 18.09 4.63 20.89
N LYS A 312 17.63 5.72 20.25
CA LYS A 312 17.69 5.90 18.80
C LYS A 312 17.02 4.73 18.06
N ASN A 313 17.79 3.92 17.33
CA ASN A 313 17.30 2.75 16.58
C ASN A 313 17.82 1.42 17.16
N ILE A 314 18.23 1.41 18.43
CA ILE A 314 18.73 0.22 19.12
C ILE A 314 17.71 -0.18 20.20
N THR A 315 17.28 -1.43 20.17
CA THR A 315 16.45 -2.01 21.23
C THR A 315 17.35 -2.48 22.36
N THR A 316 17.10 -2.01 23.58
CA THR A 316 17.75 -2.53 24.79
C THR A 316 16.78 -3.42 25.55
N VAL A 317 17.21 -4.63 25.89
CA VAL A 317 16.48 -5.59 26.70
C VAL A 317 17.18 -5.71 28.04
N THR A 318 16.49 -5.37 29.14
CA THR A 318 16.94 -5.69 30.49
C THR A 318 16.39 -7.06 30.88
N LEU A 319 17.30 -7.99 31.16
CA LEU A 319 17.02 -9.36 31.55
C LEU A 319 16.62 -9.45 33.04
N PRO A 320 16.06 -10.58 33.50
CA PRO A 320 15.69 -10.74 34.92
C PRO A 320 16.87 -10.61 35.89
N SER A 321 18.10 -10.88 35.42
CA SER A 321 19.35 -10.70 36.16
C SER A 321 19.74 -9.23 36.37
N GLY A 322 19.09 -8.29 35.65
CA GLY A 322 19.51 -6.88 35.56
C GLY A 322 20.51 -6.59 34.44
N GLU A 323 21.04 -7.62 33.78
CA GLU A 323 21.91 -7.48 32.60
C GLU A 323 21.14 -6.75 31.48
N ARG A 324 21.79 -5.78 30.83
CA ARG A 324 21.25 -5.07 29.65
C ARG A 324 21.91 -5.61 28.40
N GLN A 325 21.09 -6.05 27.44
CA GLN A 325 21.55 -6.51 26.13
C GLN A 325 20.98 -5.61 25.03
N GLN A 326 21.82 -5.22 24.08
CA GLN A 326 21.44 -4.37 22.95
C GLN A 326 21.27 -5.17 21.67
N PHE A 327 20.26 -4.81 20.89
CA PHE A 327 19.92 -5.43 19.61
C PHE A 327 19.72 -4.36 18.55
N GLN A 328 20.40 -4.53 17.42
CA GLN A 328 20.24 -3.67 16.24
C GLN A 328 19.18 -4.21 15.27
N ASN A 329 18.93 -5.52 15.30
CA ASN A 329 17.92 -6.16 14.46
C ASN A 329 16.60 -6.29 15.20
N ARG A 330 15.57 -6.65 14.44
CA ARG A 330 14.29 -7.07 14.99
C ARG A 330 14.45 -8.29 15.88
N ILE A 331 13.85 -8.22 17.06
CA ILE A 331 13.82 -9.32 18.03
C ILE A 331 12.42 -9.92 18.13
N TYR A 332 12.37 -11.19 18.51
CA TYR A 332 11.15 -11.99 18.57
C TYR A 332 11.00 -12.61 19.95
N LEU A 333 9.80 -12.56 20.52
CA LEU A 333 9.38 -13.40 21.63
C LEU A 333 8.37 -14.43 21.14
N VAL A 334 8.58 -15.69 21.52
CA VAL A 334 7.69 -16.80 21.22
C VAL A 334 7.50 -17.65 22.47
N ALA A 335 6.26 -17.86 22.90
CA ALA A 335 5.95 -18.77 24.01
C ALA A 335 6.00 -20.24 23.55
N SER A 336 6.51 -21.13 24.41
CA SER A 336 6.61 -22.59 24.18
C SER A 336 5.26 -23.28 24.39
N GLY A 337 4.26 -22.90 23.59
CA GLY A 337 2.84 -23.08 23.94
C GLY A 337 2.34 -21.89 24.77
N GLY A 338 1.03 -21.72 24.95
CA GLY A 338 0.49 -20.61 25.74
C GLY A 338 0.49 -19.24 25.05
N GLN A 339 0.62 -18.16 25.84
CA GLN A 339 0.47 -16.77 25.45
C GLN A 339 1.52 -15.85 26.08
N LEU A 340 1.89 -14.82 25.32
CA LEU A 340 2.73 -13.72 25.80
C LEU A 340 1.85 -12.69 26.53
N ARG A 341 2.38 -12.05 27.57
CA ARG A 341 1.68 -11.03 28.37
C ARG A 341 2.44 -9.72 28.31
N ALA A 342 1.73 -8.61 28.16
CA ALA A 342 2.33 -7.27 28.17
C ALA A 342 2.01 -6.54 29.49
N GLU A 343 2.81 -6.78 30.53
CA GLU A 343 2.59 -6.30 31.90
C GLU A 343 2.53 -4.78 32.05
N SER A 344 3.14 -4.04 31.13
CA SER A 344 3.08 -2.56 31.12
C SER A 344 1.87 -1.99 30.36
N LEU A 345 1.05 -2.84 29.73
CA LEU A 345 -0.16 -2.42 29.02
C LEU A 345 -1.40 -2.71 29.85
N GLN A 346 -2.38 -1.82 29.73
CA GLN A 346 -3.72 -1.95 30.26
C GLN A 346 -4.72 -1.75 29.13
N ARG A 347 -5.75 -2.58 29.11
CA ARG A 347 -6.83 -2.60 28.12
C ARG A 347 -8.18 -2.73 28.80
N GLY A 348 -9.25 -2.33 28.11
CA GLY A 348 -10.62 -2.50 28.57
C GLY A 348 -11.03 -1.63 29.77
N ASN A 349 -12.28 -1.79 30.16
CA ASN A 349 -12.85 -1.22 31.38
C ASN A 349 -13.84 -2.26 31.99
N PRO A 350 -13.55 -2.87 33.15
CA PRO A 350 -12.38 -2.63 34.00
C PRO A 350 -11.06 -3.00 33.31
N ALA A 351 -10.00 -2.30 33.70
CA ALA A 351 -8.68 -2.49 33.09
C ALA A 351 -8.12 -3.89 33.38
N PHE A 352 -7.48 -4.49 32.37
CA PHE A 352 -6.75 -5.76 32.50
C PHE A 352 -5.46 -5.76 31.69
N THR A 353 -4.54 -6.66 32.06
CA THR A 353 -3.29 -6.91 31.32
C THR A 353 -3.56 -7.81 30.11
N PRO A 354 -3.32 -7.33 28.88
CA PRO A 354 -3.62 -8.11 27.67
C PRO A 354 -2.62 -9.25 27.45
N THR A 355 -3.12 -10.34 26.85
CA THR A 355 -2.34 -11.51 26.44
C THR A 355 -2.41 -11.76 24.94
N TYR A 356 -1.36 -12.31 24.35
CA TYR A 356 -1.19 -12.42 22.91
C TYR A 356 -0.81 -13.85 22.50
N TYR A 357 -1.54 -14.39 21.52
CA TYR A 357 -1.15 -15.63 20.84
C TYR A 357 -0.04 -15.37 19.83
N GLY A 358 0.63 -16.45 19.39
CA GLY A 358 1.64 -16.38 18.34
C GLY A 358 2.94 -15.78 18.87
N GLN A 359 3.48 -14.80 18.14
CA GLN A 359 4.74 -14.15 18.49
C GLN A 359 4.59 -12.64 18.62
N LEU A 360 5.45 -12.05 19.45
CA LEU A 360 5.64 -10.61 19.53
C LEU A 360 6.99 -10.26 18.90
N GLU A 361 6.99 -9.25 18.04
CA GLU A 361 8.18 -8.73 17.39
C GLU A 361 8.41 -7.29 17.82
N MET A 362 9.67 -6.93 18.04
CA MET A 362 10.04 -5.57 18.43
C MET A 362 11.14 -5.02 17.55
N THR A 363 10.99 -3.75 17.21
CA THR A 363 12.03 -2.93 16.57
C THR A 363 12.10 -1.58 17.25
N ALA A 364 13.29 -1.00 17.33
CA ALA A 364 13.46 0.39 17.78
C ALA A 364 13.39 1.34 16.59
N MET A 365 12.66 2.45 16.76
CA MET A 365 12.63 3.56 15.81
C MET A 365 12.43 4.86 16.57
N ASN A 366 13.26 5.88 16.30
CA ASN A 366 13.14 7.22 16.89
C ASN A 366 13.12 7.24 18.44
N GLY A 367 13.84 6.31 19.09
CA GLY A 367 13.90 6.22 20.54
C GLY A 367 12.69 5.55 21.19
N GLU A 368 11.80 4.93 20.40
CA GLU A 368 10.65 4.17 20.89
C GLU A 368 10.70 2.72 20.38
N VAL A 369 10.12 1.81 21.16
CA VAL A 369 9.92 0.41 20.79
C VAL A 369 8.59 0.28 20.05
N PHE A 370 8.61 -0.29 18.86
CA PHE A 370 7.41 -0.64 18.10
C PHE A 370 7.16 -2.13 18.25
N LEU A 371 5.93 -2.49 18.63
CA LEU A 371 5.52 -3.86 18.92
C LEU A 371 4.56 -4.35 17.84
N VAL A 372 4.86 -5.52 17.25
CA VAL A 372 3.97 -6.20 16.29
C VAL A 372 3.62 -7.58 16.82
N ASN A 373 2.33 -7.91 16.89
CA ASN A 373 1.87 -9.26 17.18
C ASN A 373 1.56 -10.00 15.87
N GLU A 374 2.30 -11.06 15.57
CA GLU A 374 1.98 -11.98 14.48
C GLU A 374 1.32 -13.25 15.02
N LEU A 375 0.15 -13.58 14.47
CA LEU A 375 -0.66 -14.71 14.92
C LEU A 375 -1.58 -15.24 13.81
N PRO A 376 -2.10 -16.47 13.96
CA PRO A 376 -3.14 -16.99 13.06
C PRO A 376 -4.37 -16.08 13.03
N LEU A 377 -4.95 -15.91 11.84
CA LEU A 377 -6.09 -15.02 11.61
C LEU A 377 -7.29 -15.36 12.52
N GLU A 378 -7.55 -16.63 12.78
CA GLU A 378 -8.64 -17.05 13.67
C GLU A 378 -8.38 -16.69 15.14
N ASN A 379 -7.13 -16.78 15.59
CA ASN A 379 -6.75 -16.40 16.95
C ASN A 379 -6.87 -14.90 17.16
N TYR A 380 -6.57 -14.10 16.13
CA TYR A 380 -6.84 -12.67 16.13
C TYR A 380 -8.34 -12.37 16.34
N LEU A 381 -9.20 -13.07 15.60
CA LEU A 381 -10.65 -12.90 15.70
C LEU A 381 -11.20 -13.26 17.09
N TYR A 382 -10.61 -14.21 17.82
CA TYR A 382 -11.01 -14.51 19.19
C TYR A 382 -10.95 -13.31 20.14
N SER A 383 -10.10 -12.32 19.84
CA SER A 383 -9.99 -11.08 20.63
C SER A 383 -10.63 -9.88 19.95
N VAL A 384 -10.81 -9.87 18.63
CA VAL A 384 -11.54 -8.79 17.92
C VAL A 384 -13.04 -8.86 18.21
N ILE A 385 -13.66 -10.03 18.04
CA ILE A 385 -15.12 -10.14 18.13
C ILE A 385 -15.69 -9.66 19.46
N PRO A 386 -15.19 -10.11 20.63
CA PRO A 386 -15.70 -9.59 21.91
C PRO A 386 -15.33 -8.12 22.15
N SER A 387 -14.28 -7.59 21.50
CA SER A 387 -13.87 -6.19 21.61
C SER A 387 -14.71 -5.24 20.73
N GLU A 388 -15.30 -5.77 19.65
CA GLU A 388 -16.10 -5.01 18.68
C GLU A 388 -17.60 -5.11 18.94
N MET A 389 -18.10 -6.32 19.26
CA MET A 389 -19.53 -6.58 19.39
C MET A 389 -19.86 -7.19 20.76
N PRO A 390 -20.87 -6.65 21.48
CA PRO A 390 -21.32 -7.24 22.73
C PRO A 390 -21.75 -8.70 22.56
N VAL A 391 -21.20 -9.59 23.36
CA VAL A 391 -21.55 -11.02 23.30
C VAL A 391 -23.02 -11.30 23.65
N SER A 392 -23.67 -10.39 24.37
CA SER A 392 -25.09 -10.44 24.70
C SER A 392 -26.01 -10.36 23.48
N PHE A 393 -25.48 -10.00 22.31
CA PHE A 393 -26.23 -10.01 21.05
C PHE A 393 -26.53 -11.43 20.56
N GLY A 394 -25.83 -12.43 21.07
CA GLY A 394 -26.07 -13.83 20.76
C GLY A 394 -25.25 -14.34 19.57
N LEU A 395 -25.36 -15.63 19.29
CA LEU A 395 -24.45 -16.34 18.38
C LEU A 395 -24.55 -15.85 16.93
N THR A 396 -25.77 -15.59 16.42
CA THR A 396 -25.96 -15.20 15.02
C THR A 396 -25.34 -13.84 14.70
N PRO A 397 -25.57 -12.74 15.44
CA PRO A 397 -24.87 -11.48 15.20
C PRO A 397 -23.35 -11.60 15.32
N LEU A 398 -22.85 -12.40 16.27
CA LEU A 398 -21.41 -12.67 16.41
C LEU A 398 -20.84 -13.43 15.20
N LYS A 399 -21.63 -14.30 14.53
CA LYS A 399 -21.22 -14.93 13.26
C LYS A 399 -21.13 -13.91 12.13
N VAL A 400 -22.11 -13.00 12.04
CA VAL A 400 -22.08 -11.88 11.07
C VAL A 400 -20.81 -11.05 11.29
N GLN A 401 -20.54 -10.66 12.54
CA GLN A 401 -19.33 -9.92 12.90
C GLN A 401 -18.05 -10.71 12.62
N ALA A 402 -18.02 -12.04 12.85
CA ALA A 402 -16.85 -12.88 12.57
C ALA A 402 -16.48 -12.87 11.08
N VAL A 403 -17.46 -13.07 10.20
CA VAL A 403 -17.23 -13.07 8.74
C VAL A 403 -16.87 -11.67 8.24
N ALA A 404 -17.57 -10.62 8.71
CA ALA A 404 -17.24 -9.24 8.37
C ALA A 404 -15.84 -8.83 8.86
N ALA A 405 -15.48 -9.18 10.11
CA ALA A 405 -14.17 -8.88 10.65
C ALA A 405 -13.04 -9.62 9.91
N ARG A 406 -13.25 -10.91 9.57
CA ARG A 406 -12.29 -11.69 8.79
C ARG A 406 -12.06 -11.10 7.40
N SER A 407 -13.15 -10.73 6.73
CA SER A 407 -13.08 -10.15 5.38
C SER A 407 -12.36 -8.80 5.39
N TYR A 408 -12.63 -7.95 6.39
CA TYR A 408 -11.92 -6.70 6.59
C TYR A 408 -10.43 -6.92 6.83
N ALA A 409 -10.08 -7.84 7.73
CA ALA A 409 -8.71 -8.18 8.06
C ALA A 409 -7.94 -8.67 6.83
N VAL A 410 -8.54 -9.57 6.04
CA VAL A 410 -7.94 -10.08 4.79
C VAL A 410 -7.80 -8.96 3.76
N ALA A 411 -8.82 -8.13 3.57
CA ALA A 411 -8.73 -6.97 2.69
C ALA A 411 -7.63 -5.98 3.14
N ALA A 412 -7.44 -5.79 4.45
CA ALA A 412 -6.37 -4.94 5.01
C ALA A 412 -4.98 -5.52 4.75
N ILE A 413 -4.81 -6.85 4.88
CA ILE A 413 -3.57 -7.56 4.51
C ILE A 413 -3.24 -7.30 3.04
N LEU A 414 -4.20 -7.52 2.14
CA LEU A 414 -4.00 -7.35 0.71
C LEU A 414 -3.73 -5.89 0.29
N ARG A 415 -4.20 -4.90 1.07
CA ARG A 415 -3.90 -3.47 0.83
C ARG A 415 -2.55 -3.02 1.40
N SER A 416 -1.96 -3.76 2.34
CA SER A 416 -0.63 -3.48 2.93
C SER A 416 -0.43 -2.06 3.48
N GLY A 417 -1.46 -1.43 4.05
CA GLY A 417 -1.43 -0.03 4.51
C GLY A 417 -0.43 0.27 5.64
N PHE A 418 -0.13 -0.73 6.48
CA PHE A 418 0.78 -0.61 7.63
C PHE A 418 2.19 -1.18 7.35
N ARG A 419 2.55 -1.41 6.08
CA ARG A 419 3.81 -2.07 5.69
C ARG A 419 5.07 -1.45 6.30
N ARG A 420 5.11 -0.12 6.48
CA ARG A 420 6.24 0.59 7.12
C ARG A 420 6.47 0.21 8.59
N PHE A 421 5.43 -0.27 9.26
CA PHE A 421 5.48 -0.76 10.64
C PHE A 421 5.56 -2.28 10.71
N ALA A 422 5.82 -2.96 9.59
CA ALA A 422 5.83 -4.41 9.48
C ALA A 422 4.50 -5.08 9.91
N ALA A 423 3.37 -4.39 9.70
CA ALA A 423 2.04 -4.81 10.13
C ALA A 423 0.99 -4.65 9.00
N HIS A 424 -0.19 -5.21 9.23
CA HIS A 424 -1.36 -5.13 8.33
C HIS A 424 -2.42 -4.16 8.85
N VAL A 425 -2.58 -4.12 10.18
CA VAL A 425 -3.57 -3.33 10.93
C VAL A 425 -2.95 -2.87 12.25
N ASP A 426 -3.58 -1.91 12.93
CA ASP A 426 -3.33 -1.62 14.35
C ASP A 426 -4.45 -2.18 15.24
N ASP A 427 -4.28 -2.12 16.56
CA ASP A 427 -5.21 -2.67 17.57
C ASP A 427 -6.32 -1.69 18.02
N SER A 428 -6.50 -0.56 17.32
CA SER A 428 -7.46 0.50 17.66
C SER A 428 -8.64 0.58 16.68
N THR A 429 -9.56 1.53 16.93
CA THR A 429 -10.67 1.85 16.01
C THR A 429 -10.22 2.39 14.65
N ALA A 430 -8.93 2.72 14.47
CA ALA A 430 -8.38 3.04 13.16
C ALA A 430 -8.37 1.82 12.22
N SER A 431 -8.37 0.61 12.79
CA SER A 431 -8.55 -0.65 12.08
C SER A 431 -9.72 -1.44 12.68
N GLN A 432 -9.43 -2.37 13.59
CA GLN A 432 -10.42 -3.09 14.40
C GLN A 432 -9.89 -3.15 15.81
N VAL A 433 -10.78 -2.93 16.78
CA VAL A 433 -10.43 -3.00 18.20
C VAL A 433 -10.00 -4.43 18.52
N TYR A 434 -8.72 -4.60 18.86
CA TYR A 434 -8.13 -5.89 19.15
C TYR A 434 -7.71 -5.97 20.61
N ASN A 435 -8.17 -7.02 21.30
CA ASN A 435 -7.74 -7.34 22.66
C ASN A 435 -8.10 -6.26 23.71
N ASN A 436 -9.24 -5.60 23.53
CA ASN A 436 -9.79 -4.63 24.48
C ASN A 436 -10.84 -5.25 25.42
N ILE A 437 -11.32 -6.45 25.10
CA ILE A 437 -12.16 -7.29 25.96
C ILE A 437 -11.58 -8.72 25.94
N PRO A 438 -11.44 -9.39 27.10
CA PRO A 438 -10.95 -10.77 27.14
C PRO A 438 -11.78 -11.72 26.29
N LYS A 439 -11.14 -12.78 25.78
CA LYS A 439 -11.80 -13.83 24.97
C LYS A 439 -13.01 -14.41 25.71
N GLN A 440 -14.11 -14.59 24.97
CA GLN A 440 -15.33 -15.22 25.47
C GLN A 440 -15.72 -16.44 24.62
N GLU A 441 -16.30 -17.47 25.24
CA GLU A 441 -16.54 -18.75 24.55
C GLU A 441 -17.57 -18.61 23.40
N ILE A 442 -18.63 -17.83 23.57
CA ILE A 442 -19.65 -17.64 22.52
C ILE A 442 -19.09 -16.93 21.29
N SER A 443 -18.21 -15.93 21.46
CA SER A 443 -17.54 -15.27 20.34
C SER A 443 -16.50 -16.18 19.69
N THR A 444 -15.75 -16.97 20.47
CA THR A 444 -14.85 -17.99 19.94
C THR A 444 -15.59 -19.05 19.13
N ARG A 445 -16.76 -19.49 19.60
CA ARG A 445 -17.65 -20.40 18.89
C ARG A 445 -18.13 -19.80 17.56
N ALA A 446 -18.55 -18.54 17.54
CA ALA A 446 -18.95 -17.85 16.31
C ALA A 446 -17.83 -17.82 15.25
N VAL A 447 -16.59 -17.56 15.68
CA VAL A 447 -15.40 -17.58 14.82
C VAL A 447 -15.16 -18.98 14.26
N ARG A 448 -15.18 -20.02 15.11
CA ARG A 448 -15.00 -21.42 14.70
C ARG A 448 -16.08 -21.91 13.72
N GLU A 449 -17.35 -21.62 14.00
CA GLU A 449 -18.47 -22.04 13.14
C GLU A 449 -18.50 -21.31 11.79
N THR A 450 -17.72 -20.24 11.63
CA THR A 450 -17.57 -19.48 10.38
C THR A 450 -16.13 -19.48 9.87
N ALA A 451 -15.30 -20.43 10.32
CA ALA A 451 -13.88 -20.48 9.99
C ALA A 451 -13.66 -20.48 8.47
N GLY A 452 -12.77 -19.60 8.01
CA GLY A 452 -12.46 -19.42 6.60
C GLY A 452 -13.54 -18.73 5.77
N LEU A 453 -14.74 -18.45 6.29
CA LEU A 453 -15.76 -17.73 5.52
C LEU A 453 -15.45 -16.23 5.44
N VAL A 454 -15.54 -15.71 4.21
CA VAL A 454 -15.27 -14.32 3.84
C VAL A 454 -16.31 -13.82 2.84
N VAL A 455 -16.53 -12.51 2.81
CA VAL A 455 -17.38 -11.83 1.83
C VAL A 455 -16.56 -11.54 0.58
N ASN A 456 -17.11 -11.88 -0.58
CA ASN A 456 -16.48 -11.80 -1.88
C ASN A 456 -17.34 -11.00 -2.86
N TYR A 457 -16.71 -10.09 -3.60
CA TYR A 457 -17.32 -9.33 -4.68
C TYR A 457 -16.49 -9.50 -5.95
N GLN A 458 -17.10 -10.05 -7.00
CA GLN A 458 -16.46 -10.26 -8.31
C GLN A 458 -15.08 -10.96 -8.22
N GLY A 459 -14.99 -12.00 -7.39
CA GLY A 459 -13.77 -12.80 -7.22
C GLY A 459 -12.68 -12.17 -6.36
N LYS A 460 -12.96 -11.03 -5.72
CA LYS A 460 -12.07 -10.36 -4.76
C LYS A 460 -12.71 -10.31 -3.37
N ILE A 461 -11.88 -10.41 -2.33
CA ILE A 461 -12.33 -10.19 -0.96
C ILE A 461 -12.87 -8.78 -0.81
N ALA A 462 -14.09 -8.66 -0.28
CA ALA A 462 -14.79 -7.40 -0.11
C ALA A 462 -14.27 -6.61 1.11
N ASP A 463 -14.28 -5.28 1.02
CA ASP A 463 -14.07 -4.40 2.18
C ASP A 463 -15.36 -4.35 3.02
N THR A 464 -15.36 -5.00 4.16
CA THR A 464 -16.54 -5.16 5.02
C THR A 464 -16.48 -4.25 6.23
N ARG A 465 -16.51 -2.94 5.98
CA ARG A 465 -16.62 -1.95 7.08
C ARG A 465 -17.90 -2.16 7.87
N PHE A 466 -17.83 -1.89 9.15
CA PHE A 466 -18.92 -2.02 10.09
C PHE A 466 -18.81 -0.95 11.17
N PHE A 467 -19.92 -0.66 11.83
CA PHE A 467 -20.00 0.37 12.86
C PHE A 467 -21.09 0.02 13.88
N SER A 468 -21.14 0.76 14.99
CA SER A 468 -21.99 0.39 16.11
C SER A 468 -23.48 0.45 15.78
N THR A 469 -23.97 1.64 15.43
CA THR A 469 -25.41 1.90 15.35
C THR A 469 -25.71 2.81 14.17
N SER A 470 -26.70 2.48 13.35
CA SER A 470 -27.20 3.36 12.30
C SER A 470 -28.19 4.37 12.87
N SER A 471 -28.30 5.52 12.22
CA SER A 471 -29.39 6.47 12.50
C SER A 471 -30.73 5.99 11.93
N GLY A 472 -30.79 4.78 11.34
CA GLY A 472 -31.90 4.27 10.53
C GLY A 472 -31.62 4.33 9.02
N VAL A 473 -30.40 4.71 8.61
CA VAL A 473 -29.91 4.70 7.23
C VAL A 473 -28.38 4.53 7.24
N THR A 474 -27.81 3.83 6.25
CA THR A 474 -26.35 3.72 6.05
C THR A 474 -25.82 4.83 5.15
N ALA A 475 -24.50 5.00 5.03
CA ALA A 475 -23.85 5.94 4.13
C ALA A 475 -23.08 5.23 3.00
N ASN A 476 -22.85 5.94 1.90
CA ASN A 476 -21.95 5.49 0.84
C ASN A 476 -20.48 5.62 1.29
N PHE A 477 -19.63 4.68 0.91
CA PHE A 477 -18.18 4.75 1.16
C PHE A 477 -17.55 6.08 0.69
N ALA A 478 -17.87 6.49 -0.54
CA ALA A 478 -17.33 7.67 -1.19
C ALA A 478 -17.62 8.96 -0.40
N GLU A 479 -18.75 8.99 0.31
CA GLU A 479 -19.24 10.17 1.03
C GLU A 479 -18.65 10.31 2.44
N THR A 480 -17.91 9.29 2.89
CA THR A 480 -17.32 9.22 4.24
C THR A 480 -15.81 9.39 4.20
N TRP A 481 -15.14 8.79 3.21
CA TRP A 481 -13.68 8.79 3.09
C TRP A 481 -13.18 9.46 1.81
N HIS A 482 -11.88 9.73 1.79
CA HIS A 482 -11.15 10.32 0.68
C HIS A 482 -10.38 9.24 -0.08
N ASP A 483 -10.00 9.52 -1.32
CA ASP A 483 -9.10 8.67 -2.08
C ASP A 483 -7.71 8.64 -1.41
N PRO A 484 -7.17 7.46 -1.09
CA PRO A 484 -5.90 7.36 -0.35
C PRO A 484 -4.68 7.84 -1.16
N GLN A 485 -4.75 7.84 -2.49
CA GLN A 485 -3.65 8.26 -3.38
C GLN A 485 -3.74 9.75 -3.69
N THR A 486 -4.87 10.22 -4.22
CA THR A 486 -5.03 11.61 -4.66
C THR A 486 -5.42 12.57 -3.55
N ARG A 487 -5.86 12.03 -2.40
CA ARG A 487 -6.46 12.78 -1.29
C ARG A 487 -7.76 13.52 -1.65
N ALA A 488 -8.33 13.25 -2.82
CA ALA A 488 -9.60 13.82 -3.24
C ALA A 488 -10.76 13.34 -2.36
N PHE A 489 -11.72 14.22 -2.10
CA PHE A 489 -12.98 13.89 -1.43
C PHE A 489 -14.15 14.42 -2.27
N PRO A 490 -15.17 13.61 -2.59
CA PRO A 490 -15.40 12.22 -2.15
C PRO A 490 -14.40 11.21 -2.77
N ALA A 491 -14.27 10.03 -2.14
CA ALA A 491 -13.49 8.92 -2.70
C ALA A 491 -14.21 8.24 -3.88
N ASN A 492 -13.55 7.26 -4.51
CA ASN A 492 -14.19 6.36 -5.46
C ASN A 492 -15.28 5.52 -4.79
N SER A 493 -16.38 5.28 -5.52
CA SER A 493 -17.50 4.48 -5.04
C SER A 493 -17.14 3.00 -4.90
N VAL A 494 -17.69 2.36 -3.87
CA VAL A 494 -17.58 0.91 -3.65
C VAL A 494 -18.98 0.30 -3.79
N PRO A 495 -19.24 -0.56 -4.80
CA PRO A 495 -20.60 -0.96 -5.20
C PRO A 495 -21.47 -1.59 -4.11
N TYR A 496 -20.84 -2.25 -3.14
CA TYR A 496 -21.51 -2.95 -2.04
C TYR A 496 -21.44 -2.19 -0.70
N LEU A 497 -20.88 -0.97 -0.66
CA LEU A 497 -20.87 -0.10 0.52
C LEU A 497 -21.67 1.16 0.24
N VAL A 498 -22.98 0.97 0.20
CA VAL A 498 -23.96 1.96 -0.27
C VAL A 498 -24.95 2.37 0.83
N SER A 499 -25.48 3.59 0.70
CA SER A 499 -26.57 4.11 1.52
C SER A 499 -27.86 3.36 1.25
N ARG A 500 -28.49 2.84 2.31
CA ARG A 500 -29.79 2.18 2.29
C ARG A 500 -30.54 2.47 3.60
N PRO A 501 -31.86 2.78 3.55
CA PRO A 501 -32.71 2.80 4.73
C PRO A 501 -32.62 1.48 5.51
N GLN A 502 -32.59 1.57 6.84
CA GLN A 502 -32.52 0.44 7.77
C GLN A 502 -33.85 0.30 8.50
N THR A 503 -34.93 0.15 7.73
CA THR A 503 -36.32 0.09 8.19
C THR A 503 -37.17 -0.68 7.17
N ASN A 504 -38.33 -1.16 7.61
CA ASN A 504 -39.38 -1.73 6.75
C ASN A 504 -40.36 -0.67 6.23
N ALA A 505 -40.16 0.62 6.53
CA ALA A 505 -41.05 1.68 6.07
C ALA A 505 -41.13 1.74 4.53
N GLU A 506 -42.35 1.86 3.99
CA GLU A 506 -42.59 1.97 2.55
C GLU A 506 -42.04 3.27 1.97
N THR A 507 -42.04 4.34 2.77
CA THR A 507 -41.51 5.65 2.40
C THR A 507 -40.41 6.07 3.36
N PHE A 508 -39.38 6.71 2.82
CA PHE A 508 -38.24 7.22 3.58
C PHE A 508 -37.96 8.66 3.13
N PRO A 509 -37.77 9.62 4.06
CA PRO A 509 -37.47 11.01 3.70
C PRO A 509 -36.16 11.09 2.91
N ASP A 510 -36.06 12.04 1.97
CA ASP A 510 -34.79 12.34 1.32
C ASP A 510 -33.84 13.04 2.30
N VAL A 511 -33.10 12.24 3.05
CA VAL A 511 -32.13 12.70 4.05
C VAL A 511 -30.90 13.39 3.44
N SER A 512 -30.75 13.39 2.11
CA SER A 512 -29.72 14.19 1.44
C SER A 512 -30.08 15.68 1.37
N SER A 513 -31.37 16.01 1.54
CA SER A 513 -31.87 17.39 1.70
C SER A 513 -31.91 17.83 3.17
N GLU A 514 -31.80 19.13 3.45
CA GLU A 514 -31.94 19.63 4.83
C GLU A 514 -33.34 19.39 5.41
N ASP A 515 -34.40 19.55 4.60
CA ASP A 515 -35.78 19.35 5.06
C ASP A 515 -36.06 17.87 5.38
N GLY A 516 -35.63 16.95 4.51
CA GLY A 516 -35.76 15.52 4.77
C GLY A 516 -34.89 15.05 5.93
N ALA A 517 -33.66 15.56 6.05
CA ALA A 517 -32.79 15.29 7.19
C ALA A 517 -33.43 15.79 8.50
N ARG A 518 -34.06 16.97 8.50
CA ARG A 518 -34.77 17.53 9.65
C ARG A 518 -35.98 16.70 10.02
N ALA A 519 -36.82 16.32 9.06
CA ALA A 519 -37.96 15.44 9.29
C ALA A 519 -37.53 14.08 9.90
N PHE A 520 -36.37 13.57 9.48
CA PHE A 520 -35.86 12.28 9.93
C PHE A 520 -35.15 12.33 11.29
N PHE A 521 -34.12 13.17 11.45
CA PHE A 521 -33.25 13.20 12.64
C PHE A 521 -33.88 13.89 13.85
N ALA A 522 -34.85 14.79 13.64
CA ALA A 522 -35.59 15.42 14.75
C ALA A 522 -36.64 14.49 15.37
N SER A 523 -37.01 13.40 14.68
CA SER A 523 -38.01 12.43 15.14
C SER A 523 -37.37 11.22 15.80
N THR A 524 -37.96 10.79 16.92
CA THR A 524 -37.62 9.55 17.63
C THR A 524 -38.56 8.38 17.31
N ALA A 525 -39.58 8.60 16.47
CA ALA A 525 -40.68 7.66 16.25
C ALA A 525 -40.44 6.63 15.13
N TRP A 526 -39.25 6.61 14.53
CA TRP A 526 -38.93 5.73 13.40
C TRP A 526 -38.81 4.27 13.81
N ASP A 527 -39.51 3.39 13.08
CA ASP A 527 -39.36 1.94 13.22
C ASP A 527 -38.15 1.43 12.42
N ALA A 528 -36.95 1.78 12.89
CA ALA A 528 -35.70 1.32 12.30
C ALA A 528 -35.18 0.05 13.02
N TYR A 529 -34.40 -0.77 12.31
CA TYR A 529 -33.75 -1.95 12.91
C TYR A 529 -32.89 -1.59 14.11
N ASP A 530 -32.21 -0.44 14.03
CA ASP A 530 -31.32 0.05 15.08
C ASP A 530 -32.03 0.70 16.29
N LYS A 531 -33.36 0.81 16.30
CA LYS A 531 -34.13 1.60 17.30
C LYS A 531 -33.86 1.19 18.75
N ALA A 532 -33.53 -0.07 19.00
CA ALA A 532 -33.23 -0.58 20.34
C ALA A 532 -31.86 -0.11 20.87
N SER A 533 -31.01 0.46 20.01
CA SER A 533 -29.72 1.00 20.41
C SER A 533 -29.89 2.31 21.17
N PRO A 534 -29.15 2.51 22.27
CA PRO A 534 -29.09 3.80 22.94
C PRO A 534 -28.55 4.93 22.06
N TRP A 535 -27.80 4.58 21.02
CA TRP A 535 -27.23 5.53 20.09
C TRP A 535 -28.13 5.83 18.89
N PHE A 536 -29.30 5.20 18.79
CA PHE A 536 -30.20 5.41 17.65
C PHE A 536 -30.56 6.89 17.48
N ARG A 537 -30.77 7.58 18.60
CA ARG A 537 -30.94 9.04 18.67
C ARG A 537 -30.10 9.62 19.80
N TRP A 538 -29.59 10.81 19.59
CA TRP A 538 -28.86 11.58 20.60
C TRP A 538 -29.06 13.08 20.38
N ALA A 539 -28.86 13.84 21.45
CA ALA A 539 -28.89 15.30 21.40
C ALA A 539 -27.81 15.91 22.27
N VAL A 540 -27.28 17.05 21.84
CA VAL A 540 -26.32 17.87 22.59
C VAL A 540 -26.78 19.32 22.51
N GLU A 541 -26.74 20.01 23.64
CA GLU A 541 -26.94 21.47 23.70
C GLU A 541 -25.69 22.13 24.28
N MET A 542 -25.24 23.21 23.63
CA MET A 542 -24.13 24.05 24.09
C MET A 542 -24.50 25.52 23.94
N SER A 543 -23.92 26.38 24.77
CA SER A 543 -23.90 27.80 24.48
C SER A 543 -22.96 28.08 23.30
N GLY A 544 -23.18 29.19 22.60
CA GLY A 544 -22.28 29.63 21.54
C GLY A 544 -20.83 29.83 22.04
N ALA A 545 -20.66 30.28 23.28
CA ALA A 545 -19.33 30.46 23.88
C ALA A 545 -18.58 29.14 24.11
N GLU A 546 -19.27 28.09 24.56
CA GLU A 546 -18.64 26.78 24.71
C GLU A 546 -18.28 26.16 23.38
N LEU A 547 -19.18 26.22 22.39
CA LEU A 547 -18.87 25.66 21.09
C LEU A 547 -17.71 26.42 20.44
N THR A 548 -17.65 27.76 20.60
CA THR A 548 -16.47 28.55 20.20
C THR A 548 -15.19 28.03 20.88
N ALA A 549 -15.21 27.76 22.18
CA ALA A 549 -14.05 27.25 22.91
C ALA A 549 -13.61 25.86 22.41
N VAL A 550 -14.57 24.96 22.18
CA VAL A 550 -14.34 23.63 21.60
C VAL A 550 -13.68 23.75 20.22
N ILE A 551 -14.25 24.57 19.33
CA ILE A 551 -13.71 24.74 17.97
C ILE A 551 -12.33 25.40 18.04
N GLY A 552 -12.15 26.43 18.86
CA GLY A 552 -10.86 27.11 19.05
C GLY A 552 -9.75 26.16 19.51
N HIS A 553 -10.09 25.15 20.31
CA HIS A 553 -9.14 24.14 20.79
C HIS A 553 -8.84 23.07 19.73
N PHE A 554 -9.87 22.48 19.09
CA PHE A 554 -9.70 21.30 18.23
C PHE A 554 -9.51 21.59 16.75
N LEU A 555 -9.88 22.78 16.26
CA LEU A 555 -9.69 23.16 14.86
C LEU A 555 -8.20 23.20 14.47
N PRO A 556 -7.28 23.80 15.26
CA PRO A 556 -5.84 23.77 14.97
C PRO A 556 -5.26 22.35 14.96
N GLU A 557 -5.66 21.51 15.93
CA GLU A 557 -5.21 20.11 15.98
C GLU A 557 -5.61 19.35 14.72
N ARG A 558 -6.85 19.54 14.29
CA ARG A 558 -7.39 18.87 13.11
C ARG A 558 -6.73 19.36 11.82
N GLN A 559 -6.50 20.66 11.69
CA GLN A 559 -5.82 21.27 10.55
C GLN A 559 -4.37 20.77 10.45
N LYS A 560 -3.63 20.72 11.57
CA LYS A 560 -2.27 20.19 11.59
C LYS A 560 -2.22 18.72 11.15
N ALA A 561 -3.20 17.93 11.56
CA ALA A 561 -3.23 16.51 11.27
C ALA A 561 -3.74 16.19 9.85
N GLN A 562 -4.67 16.98 9.29
CA GLN A 562 -5.15 16.85 7.91
C GLN A 562 -5.54 18.23 7.32
N PRO A 563 -4.60 19.00 6.75
CA PRO A 563 -4.85 20.37 6.30
C PRO A 563 -5.86 20.46 5.15
N SER A 564 -5.85 19.51 4.20
CA SER A 564 -6.75 19.49 3.04
C SER A 564 -8.23 19.32 3.36
N TYR A 565 -8.60 19.06 4.62
CA TYR A 565 -9.99 18.93 5.04
C TYR A 565 -10.43 19.98 6.06
N VAL A 566 -9.57 20.97 6.35
CA VAL A 566 -9.88 22.14 7.17
C VAL A 566 -9.44 23.38 6.38
N LEU A 567 -10.38 24.02 5.70
CA LEU A 567 -10.09 25.13 4.79
C LEU A 567 -10.50 26.46 5.39
N THR A 568 -9.69 27.49 5.19
CA THR A 568 -9.95 28.86 5.62
C THR A 568 -10.46 29.67 4.43
N ARG A 569 -11.53 30.46 4.64
CA ARG A 569 -12.08 31.33 3.61
C ARG A 569 -11.16 32.53 3.36
N VAL A 570 -10.82 32.79 2.10
CA VAL A 570 -10.05 33.95 1.65
C VAL A 570 -10.83 34.64 0.53
N GLY A 571 -11.54 35.72 0.87
CA GLY A 571 -12.50 36.33 -0.06
C GLY A 571 -13.59 35.33 -0.48
N ASN A 572 -13.58 34.94 -1.75
CA ASN A 572 -14.52 33.98 -2.33
C ASN A 572 -13.94 32.58 -2.57
N THR A 573 -12.69 32.33 -2.15
CA THR A 573 -12.02 31.03 -2.30
C THR A 573 -11.73 30.39 -0.95
N TRP A 574 -11.28 29.14 -0.99
CA TRP A 574 -10.90 28.33 0.17
C TRP A 574 -9.44 27.94 0.05
N ALA A 575 -8.67 28.07 1.13
CA ALA A 575 -7.25 27.79 1.17
C ALA A 575 -6.85 26.99 2.41
N GLU A 576 -5.82 26.14 2.26
CA GLU A 576 -5.18 25.44 3.37
C GLU A 576 -4.24 26.39 4.10
N LEU A 577 -4.74 27.06 5.14
CA LEU A 577 -3.96 28.03 5.92
C LEU A 577 -3.82 27.56 7.38
N PRO A 578 -2.69 27.90 8.05
CA PRO A 578 -2.57 27.73 9.49
C PRO A 578 -3.74 28.43 10.22
N ILE A 579 -4.23 27.79 11.27
CA ILE A 579 -5.34 28.34 12.07
C ILE A 579 -4.77 29.44 12.99
N PRO A 580 -5.28 30.68 12.93
CA PRO A 580 -4.80 31.77 13.79
C PRO A 580 -5.22 31.55 15.25
N ASN A 581 -4.54 32.25 16.17
CA ASN A 581 -4.99 32.37 17.55
C ASN A 581 -6.37 33.05 17.60
N ASP A 582 -7.29 32.51 18.40
CA ASP A 582 -8.71 32.91 18.42
C ASP A 582 -9.35 32.90 17.01
N PRO A 583 -9.51 31.72 16.40
CA PRO A 583 -9.88 31.62 14.99
C PRO A 583 -11.30 32.10 14.69
N LEU A 584 -12.22 32.00 15.64
CA LEU A 584 -13.62 32.39 15.44
C LEU A 584 -13.96 33.76 16.02
N GLY A 585 -13.33 34.19 17.11
CA GLY A 585 -13.87 35.27 17.94
C GLY A 585 -15.23 34.85 18.51
N LYS A 586 -16.33 35.38 17.96
CA LYS A 586 -17.70 34.94 18.30
C LYS A 586 -18.33 34.14 17.16
N LEU A 587 -18.98 33.03 17.48
CA LEU A 587 -19.70 32.20 16.53
C LEU A 587 -20.93 32.96 15.98
N LYS A 588 -21.02 33.04 14.65
CA LYS A 588 -22.14 33.68 13.92
C LYS A 588 -23.05 32.66 13.25
N ASP A 589 -22.46 31.60 12.68
CA ASP A 589 -23.23 30.61 11.92
C ASP A 589 -22.54 29.26 11.87
N LEU A 590 -23.34 28.22 11.70
CA LEU A 590 -22.93 26.83 11.51
C LEU A 590 -23.85 26.19 10.46
N ARG A 591 -23.38 26.10 9.22
CA ARG A 591 -24.21 25.77 8.07
C ARG A 591 -23.78 24.48 7.39
N VAL A 592 -24.71 23.55 7.19
CA VAL A 592 -24.50 22.36 6.37
C VAL A 592 -24.46 22.77 4.90
N ILE A 593 -23.39 22.38 4.21
CA ILE A 593 -23.14 22.75 2.82
C ILE A 593 -23.44 21.59 1.88
N ARG A 594 -23.13 20.37 2.33
CA ARG A 594 -23.36 19.16 1.56
C ARG A 594 -23.64 17.97 2.48
N ARG A 595 -24.62 17.16 2.11
CA ARG A 595 -24.91 15.85 2.70
C ARG A 595 -24.66 14.74 1.69
N GLY A 596 -24.36 13.56 2.22
CA GLY A 596 -24.38 12.32 1.45
C GLY A 596 -25.80 11.77 1.31
N ALA A 597 -25.95 10.72 0.51
CA ALA A 597 -27.22 10.01 0.32
C ALA A 597 -27.76 9.39 1.63
N GLY A 598 -26.89 9.13 2.61
CA GLY A 598 -27.29 8.69 3.96
C GLY A 598 -27.67 9.84 4.91
N GLY A 599 -27.57 11.08 4.48
CA GLY A 599 -27.79 12.28 5.30
C GLY A 599 -26.65 12.64 6.24
N ASN A 600 -25.52 11.89 6.19
CA ASN A 600 -24.27 12.28 6.82
C ASN A 600 -23.78 13.62 6.27
N ILE A 601 -23.42 14.54 7.16
CA ILE A 601 -22.83 15.82 6.74
C ILE A 601 -21.44 15.54 6.14
N MET A 602 -21.25 15.94 4.88
CA MET A 602 -19.99 15.83 4.15
C MET A 602 -19.17 17.12 4.26
N GLU A 603 -19.84 18.27 4.26
CA GLU A 603 -19.21 19.59 4.37
C GLU A 603 -20.01 20.50 5.29
N LEU A 604 -19.29 21.19 6.18
CA LEU A 604 -19.85 22.13 7.14
C LEU A 604 -19.10 23.45 7.07
N GLU A 605 -19.81 24.57 7.04
CA GLU A 605 -19.26 25.91 7.23
C GLU A 605 -19.39 26.35 8.67
N ILE A 606 -18.32 26.91 9.23
CA ILE A 606 -18.31 27.58 10.53
C ILE A 606 -17.95 29.03 10.29
N ALA A 607 -18.86 29.96 10.62
CA ALA A 607 -18.61 31.39 10.48
C ALA A 607 -18.48 32.06 11.85
N GLY A 608 -17.37 32.75 12.07
CA GLY A 608 -17.12 33.59 13.23
C GLY A 608 -17.00 35.07 12.89
N THR A 609 -16.72 35.90 13.91
CA THR A 609 -16.34 37.30 13.71
C THR A 609 -14.97 37.46 13.07
N ASN A 610 -14.04 36.55 13.38
CA ASN A 610 -12.64 36.68 12.96
C ASN A 610 -12.33 35.86 11.69
N GLY A 611 -13.08 34.79 11.42
CA GLY A 611 -12.77 33.87 10.34
C GLY A 611 -13.96 33.00 9.94
N THR A 612 -13.87 32.37 8.77
CA THR A 612 -14.84 31.39 8.29
C THR A 612 -14.08 30.16 7.79
N PHE A 613 -14.54 28.98 8.19
CA PHE A 613 -13.85 27.71 7.93
C PHE A 613 -14.79 26.69 7.30
N ARG A 614 -14.26 25.85 6.41
CA ARG A 614 -14.94 24.68 5.85
C ARG A 614 -14.32 23.42 6.40
N LEU A 615 -15.14 22.62 7.06
CA LEU A 615 -14.78 21.27 7.48
C LEU A 615 -15.27 20.28 6.44
N VAL A 616 -14.40 19.35 6.04
CA VAL A 616 -14.69 18.32 5.04
C VAL A 616 -14.55 16.94 5.68
N LYS A 617 -15.49 16.04 5.38
CA LYS A 617 -15.67 14.68 5.92
C LYS A 617 -16.19 14.60 7.36
N GLU A 618 -16.87 13.50 7.65
CA GLU A 618 -17.54 13.26 8.92
C GLU A 618 -16.60 13.29 10.13
N TYR A 619 -15.42 12.67 10.02
CA TYR A 619 -14.49 12.62 11.16
C TYR A 619 -13.98 14.01 11.56
N THR A 620 -13.65 14.86 10.57
CA THR A 620 -13.23 16.25 10.81
C THR A 620 -14.33 17.01 11.57
N ILE A 621 -15.57 16.87 11.11
CA ILE A 621 -16.73 17.52 11.73
C ILE A 621 -16.92 17.04 13.16
N ARG A 622 -16.96 15.71 13.38
CA ARG A 622 -17.18 15.13 14.72
C ARG A 622 -16.06 15.45 15.69
N PHE A 623 -14.81 15.49 15.22
CA PHE A 623 -13.63 15.83 16.00
C PHE A 623 -13.66 17.29 16.45
N THR A 624 -14.05 18.20 15.56
CA THR A 624 -14.05 19.65 15.82
C THR A 624 -15.27 20.11 16.62
N LEU A 625 -16.40 19.39 16.59
CA LEU A 625 -17.65 19.73 17.29
C LEU A 625 -17.94 18.85 18.51
N ARG A 626 -16.92 18.24 19.10
CA ARG A 626 -17.12 17.26 20.17
C ARG A 626 -17.77 17.90 21.41
N PRO A 627 -18.66 17.19 22.10
CA PRO A 627 -19.35 17.68 23.29
C PRO A 627 -18.43 17.58 24.54
N LEU A 628 -17.34 18.35 24.56
CA LEU A 628 -16.31 18.30 25.60
C LEU A 628 -16.06 19.69 26.18
N SER A 629 -16.21 19.85 27.49
CA SER A 629 -15.88 21.11 28.17
C SER A 629 -14.37 21.39 28.11
N ILE A 630 -13.98 22.55 27.58
CA ILE A 630 -12.58 22.98 27.49
C ILE A 630 -12.16 23.80 28.71
N ASP A 631 -13.05 24.65 29.23
CA ASP A 631 -12.75 25.54 30.36
C ASP A 631 -13.08 24.91 31.73
N GLY A 632 -13.70 23.74 31.73
CA GLY A 632 -14.04 22.98 32.93
C GLY A 632 -15.10 23.63 33.81
N LYS A 633 -15.78 24.70 33.34
CA LYS A 633 -16.78 25.41 34.15
C LYS A 633 -18.08 24.63 34.31
N ARG A 634 -18.48 23.92 33.25
CA ARG A 634 -19.60 22.98 33.27
C ARG A 634 -19.35 21.85 32.31
N ASP A 635 -19.87 20.67 32.64
CA ASP A 635 -19.88 19.53 31.75
C ASP A 635 -20.84 19.77 30.59
N ILE A 636 -20.44 19.38 29.38
CA ILE A 636 -21.34 19.33 28.23
C ILE A 636 -22.06 17.98 28.26
N ILE A 637 -23.40 18.03 28.23
CA ILE A 637 -24.25 16.85 28.37
C ILE A 637 -24.69 16.34 27.00
N LEU A 638 -24.48 15.05 26.77
CA LEU A 638 -24.96 14.30 25.62
C LEU A 638 -26.09 13.37 26.06
N TRP A 639 -27.29 13.66 25.57
CA TRP A 639 -28.48 12.84 25.79
C TRP A 639 -28.52 11.68 24.80
N ARG A 640 -28.83 10.48 25.29
CA ARG A 640 -28.94 9.27 24.48
C ARG A 640 -30.36 8.71 24.56
N HIS A 641 -30.75 7.98 23.52
CA HIS A 641 -31.98 7.21 23.51
C HIS A 641 -31.91 6.12 24.59
N LEU A 642 -33.00 5.89 25.34
CA LEU A 642 -33.18 4.76 26.28
C LEU A 642 -32.14 4.58 27.43
N GLU A 643 -31.07 5.36 27.49
CA GLU A 643 -30.03 5.27 28.51
C GLU A 643 -29.69 6.64 29.12
N PRO A 644 -28.98 6.67 30.27
CA PRO A 644 -28.52 7.91 30.87
C PRO A 644 -27.65 8.76 29.92
N PHE A 645 -27.70 10.06 30.17
CA PHE A 645 -26.82 11.02 29.52
C PHE A 645 -25.35 10.75 29.85
N LEU A 646 -24.46 11.20 28.97
CA LEU A 646 -23.02 11.18 29.17
C LEU A 646 -22.52 12.62 29.29
N SER A 647 -21.55 12.85 30.16
CA SER A 647 -20.85 14.12 30.26
C SER A 647 -19.56 14.08 29.44
N ASN A 648 -19.21 15.20 28.80
CA ASN A 648 -17.88 15.43 28.24
C ASN A 648 -17.40 14.32 27.28
N TYR A 649 -18.28 13.91 26.36
CA TYR A 649 -18.00 12.79 25.47
C TYR A 649 -16.92 13.16 24.43
N PRO A 650 -15.87 12.34 24.23
CA PRO A 650 -14.62 12.78 23.60
C PRO A 650 -14.69 12.96 22.07
N LEU A 651 -15.81 12.59 21.45
CA LEU A 651 -16.05 12.71 20.01
C LEU A 651 -17.55 12.80 19.76
N LEU A 652 -18.02 13.65 18.84
CA LEU A 652 -19.44 13.63 18.48
C LEU A 652 -19.83 12.23 17.93
N PRO A 653 -20.97 11.62 18.30
CA PRO A 653 -21.22 10.20 17.99
C PRO A 653 -21.26 9.88 16.49
N SER A 654 -21.80 10.79 15.68
CA SER A 654 -21.88 10.65 14.22
C SER A 654 -22.03 12.02 13.55
N SER A 655 -21.94 12.09 12.21
CA SER A 655 -22.28 13.29 11.44
C SER A 655 -23.72 13.26 10.88
N PHE A 656 -24.54 12.29 11.30
CA PHE A 656 -25.94 12.14 10.91
C PHE A 656 -26.81 12.96 11.85
N MET A 657 -26.88 14.27 11.58
CA MET A 657 -27.55 15.21 12.47
C MET A 657 -28.13 16.42 11.73
N VAL A 658 -29.02 17.13 12.43
CA VAL A 658 -29.41 18.50 12.14
C VAL A 658 -28.93 19.43 13.25
N ILE A 659 -28.81 20.71 12.87
CA ILE A 659 -28.28 21.78 13.71
C ILE A 659 -29.38 22.83 13.86
N ASP A 660 -29.64 23.23 15.10
CA ASP A 660 -30.51 24.36 15.42
C ASP A 660 -29.68 25.43 16.12
N LEU A 661 -29.79 26.67 15.64
CA LEU A 661 -29.09 27.83 16.18
C LEU A 661 -30.12 28.84 16.68
N GLU A 662 -29.86 29.38 17.86
CA GLU A 662 -30.52 30.59 18.35
C GLU A 662 -29.49 31.74 18.33
N HIS A 663 -29.94 32.93 17.94
CA HIS A 663 -29.09 34.11 17.83
C HIS A 663 -29.54 35.19 18.82
N ASP A 664 -28.59 35.95 19.34
CA ASP A 664 -28.86 37.19 20.04
C ASP A 664 -29.23 38.31 19.05
N GLU A 665 -29.64 39.47 19.56
CA GLU A 665 -30.02 40.64 18.76
C GLU A 665 -28.91 41.16 17.82
N ARG A 666 -27.66 40.73 18.04
CA ARG A 666 -26.49 41.12 17.24
C ARG A 666 -26.13 40.07 16.19
N GLY A 667 -26.95 39.03 16.03
CA GLY A 667 -26.69 37.91 15.11
C GLY A 667 -25.54 37.01 15.57
N ILE A 668 -25.22 37.00 16.87
CA ILE A 668 -24.25 36.08 17.45
C ILE A 668 -25.00 34.87 18.00
N VAL A 669 -24.50 33.67 17.73
CA VAL A 669 -25.10 32.43 18.22
C VAL A 669 -25.00 32.39 19.75
N ASN A 670 -26.13 32.26 20.44
CA ASN A 670 -26.19 32.12 21.90
C ASN A 670 -26.35 30.66 22.32
N THR A 671 -27.09 29.85 21.56
CA THR A 671 -27.38 28.43 21.82
C THR A 671 -27.24 27.62 20.53
N VAL A 672 -26.63 26.45 20.64
CA VAL A 672 -26.51 25.45 19.58
C VAL A 672 -27.08 24.13 20.05
N ARG A 673 -27.98 23.55 19.26
CA ARG A 673 -28.49 22.19 19.50
C ARG A 673 -28.15 21.29 18.33
N PHE A 674 -27.54 20.16 18.64
CA PHE A 674 -27.34 19.06 17.71
C PHE A 674 -28.37 17.98 18.02
N ARG A 675 -29.11 17.54 16.99
CA ARG A 675 -30.04 16.41 17.08
C ARG A 675 -29.70 15.43 15.97
N GLY A 676 -29.34 14.21 16.35
CA GLY A 676 -28.84 13.23 15.41
C GLY A 676 -29.10 11.81 15.85
N GLY A 677 -28.46 10.89 15.15
CA GLY A 677 -28.58 9.47 15.44
C GLY A 677 -27.37 8.68 14.98
N GLY A 678 -27.33 7.43 15.42
CA GLY A 678 -26.24 6.51 15.14
C GLY A 678 -24.96 6.83 15.91
N ASN A 679 -24.05 5.86 15.86
CA ASN A 679 -22.71 5.97 16.42
C ASN A 679 -21.70 5.29 15.49
N GLY A 680 -20.71 6.05 15.04
CA GLY A 680 -19.73 5.64 14.04
C GLY A 680 -19.96 6.26 12.66
N HIS A 681 -19.25 5.74 11.67
CA HIS A 681 -19.18 6.34 10.32
C HIS A 681 -20.37 5.99 9.42
N GLY A 682 -21.19 5.00 9.77
CA GLY A 682 -22.44 4.68 9.09
C GLY A 682 -22.34 3.83 7.81
N VAL A 683 -21.16 3.33 7.44
CA VAL A 683 -20.93 2.62 6.17
C VAL A 683 -20.83 1.11 6.38
N GLY A 684 -21.56 0.33 5.57
CA GLY A 684 -21.57 -1.12 5.66
C GLY A 684 -22.48 -1.64 6.77
N MET A 685 -22.00 -2.59 7.57
CA MET A 685 -22.83 -3.30 8.53
C MET A 685 -23.03 -2.53 9.84
N SER A 686 -24.28 -2.33 10.25
CA SER A 686 -24.59 -1.91 11.63
C SER A 686 -24.64 -3.11 12.58
N GLN A 687 -23.94 -3.02 13.71
CA GLN A 687 -23.93 -4.08 14.73
C GLN A 687 -25.29 -4.23 15.41
N TRP A 688 -25.94 -3.12 15.78
CA TRP A 688 -27.27 -3.15 16.38
C TRP A 688 -28.35 -3.57 15.39
N GLY A 689 -28.26 -3.12 14.14
CA GLY A 689 -29.18 -3.59 13.10
C GLY A 689 -29.02 -5.09 12.80
N SER A 690 -27.79 -5.63 12.82
CA SER A 690 -27.53 -7.08 12.73
C SER A 690 -28.18 -7.87 13.87
N ARG A 691 -28.11 -7.36 15.11
CA ARG A 691 -28.82 -7.95 16.26
C ARG A 691 -30.33 -8.01 16.02
N GLU A 692 -30.93 -6.93 15.55
CA GLU A 692 -32.37 -6.86 15.34
C GLU A 692 -32.82 -7.76 14.19
N LEU A 693 -32.12 -7.76 13.05
CA LEU A 693 -32.41 -8.67 11.94
C LEU A 693 -32.28 -10.14 12.38
N SER A 694 -31.30 -10.46 13.21
CA SER A 694 -31.20 -11.80 13.80
C SER A 694 -32.39 -12.12 14.71
N ALA A 695 -32.91 -11.16 15.48
CA ALA A 695 -34.09 -11.36 16.31
C ALA A 695 -35.36 -11.57 15.46
N GLN A 696 -35.39 -11.04 14.25
CA GLN A 696 -36.42 -11.26 13.24
C GLN A 696 -36.26 -12.58 12.46
N GLY A 697 -35.26 -13.41 12.81
CA GLY A 697 -35.07 -14.74 12.23
C GLY A 697 -34.16 -14.81 11.01
N TYR A 698 -33.49 -13.71 10.64
CA TYR A 698 -32.54 -13.73 9.53
C TYR A 698 -31.30 -14.56 9.88
N SER A 699 -30.81 -15.35 8.92
CA SER A 699 -29.54 -16.05 9.03
C SER A 699 -28.36 -15.08 8.94
N TYR A 700 -27.17 -15.49 9.39
CA TYR A 700 -25.99 -14.63 9.33
C TYR A 700 -25.60 -14.31 7.86
N GLU A 701 -25.83 -15.25 6.94
CA GLU A 701 -25.62 -15.05 5.50
C GLU A 701 -26.57 -13.97 4.96
N GLN A 702 -27.87 -14.05 5.30
CA GLN A 702 -28.85 -13.06 4.87
C GLN A 702 -28.51 -11.66 5.39
N ILE A 703 -28.06 -11.55 6.64
CA ILE A 703 -27.66 -10.27 7.23
C ILE A 703 -26.42 -9.70 6.54
N LEU A 704 -25.42 -10.52 6.22
CA LEU A 704 -24.23 -10.08 5.46
C LEU A 704 -24.63 -9.56 4.08
N LEU A 705 -25.47 -10.28 3.35
CA LEU A 705 -25.93 -9.89 2.01
C LEU A 705 -26.86 -8.67 2.02
N HIS A 706 -27.57 -8.43 3.12
CA HIS A 706 -28.35 -7.21 3.34
C HIS A 706 -27.46 -5.96 3.39
N TYR A 707 -26.37 -6.01 4.18
CA TYR A 707 -25.45 -4.89 4.36
C TYR A 707 -24.40 -4.75 3.24
N TYR A 708 -24.09 -5.84 2.53
CA TYR A 708 -23.14 -5.87 1.43
C TYR A 708 -23.82 -6.41 0.15
N PRO A 709 -24.69 -5.62 -0.49
CA PRO A 709 -25.48 -6.10 -1.63
C PRO A 709 -24.60 -6.48 -2.82
N GLY A 710 -25.01 -7.50 -3.57
CA GLY A 710 -24.28 -8.01 -4.74
C GLY A 710 -23.00 -8.79 -4.40
N THR A 711 -22.71 -9.02 -3.13
CA THR A 711 -21.61 -9.89 -2.68
C THR A 711 -22.06 -11.36 -2.57
N THR A 712 -21.10 -12.23 -2.33
CA THR A 712 -21.26 -13.67 -2.09
C THR A 712 -20.40 -14.08 -0.91
N LEU A 713 -20.69 -15.22 -0.28
CA LEU A 713 -19.76 -15.82 0.68
C LEU A 713 -18.85 -16.80 -0.03
N ALA A 714 -17.56 -16.76 0.31
CA ALA A 714 -16.54 -17.67 -0.19
C ALA A 714 -15.75 -18.24 0.98
N LYS A 715 -15.06 -19.36 0.72
CA LYS A 715 -14.17 -20.00 1.69
C LYS A 715 -12.72 -19.71 1.32
N LEU A 716 -11.99 -19.07 2.23
CA LEU A 716 -10.59 -18.68 2.06
C LEU A 716 -9.64 -19.88 2.15
N TYR A 717 -9.99 -20.88 2.96
CA TYR A 717 -9.20 -22.11 3.17
C TYR A 717 -10.04 -23.27 3.70
#